data_AF-A0AA38XHN2-F1
#
_entry.id   AF-A0AA38XHN2-F1
#
_cell.length_a   1.000
_cell.length_b   1.000
_cell.length_c   1.000
_cell.angle_alpha   90.00
_cell.angle_beta   90.00
_cell.angle_gamma   90.00
#
_symmetry.space_group_name_H-M   'P 1'
#
loop_
_entity.id
_entity.type
_entity.pdbx_description
1 polymer ?
#
loop_
_entity_poly.entity_id
_entity_poly.type
_entity_poly.pdbx_seq_one_letter_code
_entity_poly.pdbx_strand_id
1 'polypeptide(L)'
;MTGSDSMPDPAALLALDARRSVPSRQLGEPGPDPATLQRMLTSAVRVPDHGKRVPFRFLKIAGDARHTLGDFLATRSRQRDPHAGEAVFEKDRQRFSHAPLVIVVVASPRPDPKVPAQEQLMTAGCVCFALLQAAQALGFGAQWLTAWMAFDPAVHAHLGLTEGEGIAGFIHIGTPKAEVPERERPDAAALLQDWTGHIYVFRAWHSLPDEFQDSQGWPTNAVHGFARFLLDLLERERPRHIAIAFDEALDSGFRHRLYPAYKANRDPAPEALKRQFVHCKALCAALGLAVLAHHDYEADDLIGSALHGHRNSHRGVIISADKDLSQLLLDHDEQWDYARNQRWDVAGVKAKHGVHAHQIADYLALCGDAVDNIPGISGVGAKSAAVLLAHFGSMDVLYERLDEVPFLRLRGAAQMAVRLREQREHAQLWRQLTTIALDAPLEGCQPGMPRQLADAELLGGLCQTLRFGPMTRRRLFNAAGISDPRARMSQRNTEAPRVVYEGKYQRMVVRGSWEYSERTHAGGLAAIIIAVTPEDKVLFVEQFRVPLQAPTIEMPAGLVGDIDAGESIEVSAVRELEEETGWTAEHAEVLMIGPTSSGASSEKIAFVRATGLRRIGEGGGDESEDITVHEIPRTQAAAWLVQKMAEGYEADAKLTTWTAGPVADAGLHALPALLGADDPAIFSVHRAQGASPFLLLADHAGQQVPRALADLGLPQTELDRHIGWDIGIGGTTRALADRLDAWAIEQTYSRLLIDCNRPLVSPTLIPEVSDHTVVPGNAGLSPVQRQQRIDAIHAPYHARIDAELDARRDAARPTLLVMMHSFTPVMNGVERPWHAGVLYHQDTRFAHALLQALRDEGDLVVGDNEPYSVNSNSDYAVPVHGEGRGLVHVELEIRQDLIADDAGQQAWAERLARIFSALQPKLLAFG
;
A
#
# COMPACT_ATOMS: atom_id res chain seq x y z
N MET A 1 24.44 42.63 -10.61
CA MET A 1 24.81 41.84 -9.42
C MET A 1 24.62 40.39 -9.81
N THR A 2 25.69 39.63 -9.66
CA THR A 2 25.87 38.23 -10.08
C THR A 2 24.86 37.29 -9.44
N GLY A 3 24.32 36.36 -10.23
CA GLY A 3 23.56 35.22 -9.73
C GLY A 3 24.43 34.23 -8.95
N SER A 4 23.78 33.32 -8.25
CA SER A 4 24.38 32.05 -7.84
C SER A 4 23.34 30.95 -8.02
N ASP A 5 23.59 30.10 -9.01
CA ASP A 5 23.08 28.73 -9.08
C ASP A 5 23.20 28.09 -7.69
N SER A 6 22.10 27.59 -7.10
CA SER A 6 22.26 26.63 -6.01
C SER A 6 22.16 25.23 -6.62
N MET A 7 23.27 24.79 -7.22
CA MET A 7 23.61 23.37 -7.11
C MET A 7 23.40 22.94 -5.65
N PRO A 8 22.95 21.70 -5.36
CA PRO A 8 22.96 21.20 -3.99
C PRO A 8 24.37 21.43 -3.45
N ASP A 9 24.51 22.36 -2.49
CA ASP A 9 25.81 22.81 -2.03
C ASP A 9 26.54 21.58 -1.48
N PRO A 10 27.55 21.05 -2.19
CA PRO A 10 28.27 19.89 -1.70
C PRO A 10 28.88 20.21 -0.34
N ALA A 11 29.14 21.48 -0.03
CA ALA A 11 29.65 21.91 1.26
C ALA A 11 28.67 21.66 2.42
N ALA A 12 27.34 21.66 2.18
CA ALA A 12 26.35 21.36 3.21
C ALA A 12 26.36 19.87 3.60
N LEU A 13 26.43 18.97 2.60
CA LEU A 13 26.60 17.53 2.83
C LEU A 13 27.99 17.22 3.40
N LEU A 14 29.04 17.83 2.86
CA LEU A 14 30.40 17.73 3.40
C LEU A 14 30.47 18.21 4.85
N ALA A 15 29.73 19.23 5.25
CA ALA A 15 29.68 19.68 6.64
C ALA A 15 29.01 18.65 7.58
N LEU A 16 28.05 17.88 7.08
CA LEU A 16 27.43 16.76 7.81
C LEU A 16 28.38 15.55 7.87
N ASP A 17 28.99 15.18 6.74
CA ASP A 17 29.90 14.03 6.61
C ASP A 17 31.22 14.25 7.35
N ALA A 18 31.72 15.49 7.35
CA ALA A 18 32.92 15.89 8.08
C ALA A 18 32.65 16.09 9.58
N ARG A 19 31.43 15.86 10.08
CA ARG A 19 31.12 16.10 11.50
C ARG A 19 31.98 15.25 12.42
N ARG A 20 32.68 15.88 13.37
CA ARG A 20 33.45 15.20 14.42
C ARG A 20 32.87 15.49 15.81
N SER A 21 32.92 14.50 16.69
CA SER A 21 32.66 14.72 18.12
C SER A 21 34.00 14.82 18.84
N VAL A 22 34.43 16.04 19.13
CA VAL A 22 35.71 16.31 19.80
C VAL A 22 35.55 16.03 21.29
N PRO A 23 36.24 15.05 21.90
CA PRO A 23 36.12 14.77 23.32
C PRO A 23 36.38 16.02 24.17
N SER A 24 35.58 16.26 25.20
CA SER A 24 35.62 17.50 26.00
C SER A 24 36.99 17.78 26.62
N ARG A 25 37.76 16.74 26.95
CA ARG A 25 39.15 16.82 27.44
C ARG A 25 40.12 17.44 26.42
N GLN A 26 39.82 17.27 25.14
CA GLN A 26 40.61 17.82 24.02
C GLN A 26 40.13 19.21 23.59
N LEU A 27 39.11 19.77 24.25
CA LEU A 27 38.71 21.15 24.05
C LEU A 27 39.55 22.06 24.96
N GLY A 28 39.93 23.23 24.46
CA GLY A 28 40.69 24.23 25.18
C GLY A 28 40.29 25.65 24.77
N GLU A 29 40.96 26.63 25.35
CA GLU A 29 40.80 28.03 24.99
C GLU A 29 41.38 28.31 23.58
N PRO A 30 40.85 29.33 22.86
CA PRO A 30 39.69 30.13 23.24
C PRO A 30 38.35 29.38 23.02
N GLY A 31 37.35 29.70 23.83
CA GLY A 31 35.94 29.45 23.50
C GLY A 31 35.35 30.50 22.56
N PRO A 32 34.12 30.31 22.05
CA PRO A 32 33.46 31.31 21.22
C PRO A 32 33.16 32.58 22.02
N ASP A 33 33.40 33.74 21.41
CA ASP A 33 33.06 35.03 21.97
C ASP A 33 31.53 35.26 22.00
N PRO A 34 31.01 36.32 22.65
CA PRO A 34 29.57 36.55 22.76
C PRO A 34 28.84 36.66 21.41
N ALA A 35 29.45 37.29 20.40
CA ALA A 35 28.83 37.48 19.09
C ALA A 35 28.75 36.14 18.33
N THR A 36 29.81 35.35 18.41
CA THR A 36 29.91 34.01 17.82
C THR A 36 28.92 33.07 18.49
N LEU A 37 28.83 33.09 19.82
CA LEU A 37 27.85 32.30 20.57
C LEU A 37 26.41 32.70 20.19
N GLN A 38 26.13 34.00 20.08
CA GLN A 38 24.80 34.45 19.66
C GLN A 38 24.47 33.93 18.26
N ARG A 39 25.42 33.97 17.33
CA ARG A 39 25.23 33.42 15.98
C ARG A 39 24.96 31.91 16.00
N MET A 40 25.65 31.17 16.87
CA MET A 40 25.40 29.73 17.06
C MET A 40 23.98 29.48 17.55
N LEU A 41 23.53 30.21 18.58
CA LEU A 41 22.18 30.09 19.14
C LEU A 41 21.11 30.45 18.11
N THR A 42 21.29 31.53 17.34
CA THR A 42 20.39 31.92 16.24
C THR A 42 20.25 30.82 15.19
N SER A 43 21.31 30.05 14.95
CA SER A 43 21.26 28.93 14.02
C SER A 43 20.56 27.73 14.65
N ALA A 44 20.83 27.45 15.93
CA ALA A 44 20.29 26.29 16.65
C ALA A 44 18.78 26.37 16.95
N VAL A 45 18.18 27.57 17.00
CA VAL A 45 16.73 27.72 17.22
C VAL A 45 15.89 27.48 15.95
N ARG A 46 16.50 27.27 14.78
CA ARG A 46 15.80 27.03 13.51
C ARG A 46 15.38 25.57 13.31
N VAL A 47 15.44 24.76 14.37
CA VAL A 47 15.07 23.34 14.33
C VAL A 47 13.55 23.17 14.12
N PRO A 48 13.11 22.02 13.57
CA PRO A 48 11.68 21.72 13.47
C PRO A 48 11.01 21.75 14.85
N ASP A 49 9.86 22.41 14.94
CA ASP A 49 9.08 22.58 16.16
C ASP A 49 7.58 22.54 15.82
N HIS A 50 6.99 21.36 15.98
CA HIS A 50 5.58 21.13 15.65
C HIS A 50 4.68 21.92 16.59
N GLY A 51 3.80 22.74 16.01
CA GLY A 51 2.94 23.65 16.78
C GLY A 51 3.65 24.88 17.34
N LYS A 52 4.92 25.14 16.93
CA LYS A 52 5.70 26.34 17.29
C LYS A 52 5.75 26.56 18.81
N ARG A 53 5.99 25.49 19.57
CA ARG A 53 5.87 25.46 21.03
C ARG A 53 7.11 25.98 21.76
N VAL A 54 8.24 26.01 21.08
CA VAL A 54 9.57 26.32 21.61
C VAL A 54 9.81 25.57 22.92
N PRO A 55 9.78 24.21 22.91
CA PRO A 55 9.82 23.40 24.13
C PRO A 55 11.23 23.26 24.70
N PHE A 56 12.04 24.33 24.66
CA PHE A 56 13.42 24.32 25.13
C PHE A 56 13.90 25.71 25.55
N ARG A 57 14.96 25.74 26.36
CA ARG A 57 15.71 26.95 26.71
C ARG A 57 17.19 26.64 26.94
N PHE A 58 18.03 27.68 26.94
CA PHE A 58 19.48 27.56 27.12
C PHE A 58 19.94 28.03 28.50
N LEU A 59 20.94 27.37 29.06
CA LEU A 59 21.75 27.89 30.16
C LEU A 59 23.22 27.93 29.74
N LYS A 60 23.86 29.07 29.97
CA LYS A 60 25.29 29.26 29.70
C LYS A 60 26.09 29.00 30.96
N ILE A 61 27.11 28.15 30.87
CA ILE A 61 28.09 27.89 31.92
C ILE A 61 29.48 28.17 31.36
N ALA A 62 30.14 29.19 31.89
CA ALA A 62 31.47 29.64 31.46
C ALA A 62 32.23 30.24 32.64
N GLY A 63 33.55 30.45 32.48
CA GLY A 63 34.40 30.97 33.55
C GLY A 63 34.38 30.08 34.80
N ASP A 64 34.41 30.69 35.98
CA ASP A 64 34.49 30.00 37.27
C ASP A 64 33.27 29.12 37.58
N ALA A 65 32.11 29.43 37.00
CA ALA A 65 30.88 28.65 37.18
C ALA A 65 31.03 27.18 36.75
N ARG A 66 31.95 26.89 35.81
CA ARG A 66 32.27 25.52 35.39
C ARG A 66 32.91 24.71 36.52
N HIS A 67 33.80 25.34 37.28
CA HIS A 67 34.47 24.73 38.42
C HIS A 67 33.52 24.58 39.61
N THR A 68 32.69 25.59 39.87
CA THR A 68 31.65 25.53 40.91
C THR A 68 30.68 24.36 40.67
N LEU A 69 30.20 24.19 39.43
CA LEU A 69 29.34 23.06 39.08
C LEU A 69 30.08 21.72 39.21
N GLY A 70 31.35 21.66 38.80
CA GLY A 70 32.20 20.48 38.99
C GLY A 70 32.33 20.07 40.46
N ASP A 71 32.60 21.03 41.35
CA ASP A 71 32.72 20.79 42.79
C ASP A 71 31.41 20.29 43.41
N PHE A 72 30.29 20.86 42.95
CA PHE A 72 28.95 20.38 43.31
C PHE A 72 28.73 18.93 42.84
N LEU A 73 29.08 18.61 41.59
CA LEU A 73 28.95 17.25 41.06
C LEU A 73 29.80 16.24 41.82
N ALA A 74 31.05 16.58 42.17
CA ALA A 74 31.91 15.69 42.94
C ALA A 74 31.31 15.40 44.33
N THR A 75 30.74 16.42 44.97
CA THR A 75 30.03 16.29 46.25
C THR A 75 28.78 15.41 46.09
N ARG A 76 27.98 15.64 45.04
CA ARG A 76 26.78 14.87 44.76
C ARG A 76 27.08 13.42 44.39
N SER A 77 28.16 13.18 43.63
CA SER A 77 28.62 11.84 43.29
C SER A 77 29.03 11.05 44.52
N ARG A 78 29.69 11.67 45.51
CA ARG A 78 30.00 11.03 46.81
C ARG A 78 28.75 10.65 47.60
N GLN A 79 27.71 11.47 47.53
CA GLN A 79 26.43 11.16 48.18
C GLN A 79 25.69 10.01 47.50
N ARG A 80 25.77 9.90 46.18
CA ARG A 80 25.11 8.85 45.39
C ARG A 80 25.81 7.50 45.50
N ASP A 81 27.13 7.50 45.52
CA ASP A 81 27.95 6.30 45.69
C ASP A 81 29.15 6.59 46.61
N PRO A 82 28.98 6.41 47.93
CA PRO A 82 30.05 6.61 48.91
C PRO A 82 31.22 5.63 48.78
N HIS A 83 31.04 4.53 48.04
CA HIS A 83 32.05 3.47 47.89
C HIS A 83 32.87 3.61 46.59
N ALA A 84 32.51 4.53 45.70
CA ALA A 84 33.30 4.82 44.52
C ALA A 84 34.69 5.35 44.89
N GLY A 85 35.71 4.96 44.10
CA GLY A 85 37.08 5.43 44.30
C GLY A 85 37.24 6.93 43.98
N GLU A 86 38.20 7.59 44.63
CA GLU A 86 38.44 9.05 44.53
C GLU A 86 38.60 9.56 43.08
N ALA A 87 39.11 8.72 42.18
CA ALA A 87 39.24 9.03 40.76
C ALA A 87 37.89 9.29 40.05
N VAL A 88 36.79 8.70 40.53
CA VAL A 88 35.44 8.94 40.01
C VAL A 88 34.97 10.35 40.36
N PHE A 89 35.16 10.77 41.61
CA PHE A 89 34.78 12.10 42.07
C PHE A 89 35.62 13.20 41.42
N GLU A 90 36.92 12.96 41.24
CA GLU A 90 37.80 13.92 40.57
C GLU A 90 37.46 14.03 39.07
N LYS A 91 37.08 12.93 38.43
CA LYS A 91 36.57 12.95 37.05
C LYS A 91 35.31 13.80 36.92
N ASP A 92 34.39 13.72 37.88
CA ASP A 92 33.17 14.53 37.86
C ASP A 92 33.44 16.00 38.22
N ARG A 93 34.42 16.27 39.09
CA ARG A 93 34.93 17.62 39.37
C ARG A 93 35.44 18.32 38.12
N GLN A 94 36.21 17.61 37.29
CA GLN A 94 36.85 18.18 36.11
C GLN A 94 35.94 18.20 34.86
N ARG A 95 34.79 17.53 34.91
CA ARG A 95 33.95 17.22 33.74
C ARG A 95 33.54 18.46 32.94
N PHE A 96 33.19 19.56 33.60
CA PHE A 96 32.82 20.83 32.96
C PHE A 96 33.98 21.81 32.81
N SER A 97 35.12 21.54 33.45
CA SER A 97 36.29 22.43 33.45
C SER A 97 37.16 22.31 32.20
N HIS A 98 37.05 21.20 31.46
CA HIS A 98 37.88 20.99 30.28
C HIS A 98 37.55 21.96 29.13
N ALA A 99 36.28 22.09 28.78
CA ALA A 99 35.83 22.96 27.69
C ALA A 99 35.52 24.37 28.20
N PRO A 100 35.99 25.44 27.52
CA PRO A 100 35.85 26.83 27.98
C PRO A 100 34.39 27.31 28.09
N LEU A 101 33.49 26.70 27.31
CA LEU A 101 32.06 26.98 27.34
C LEU A 101 31.25 25.69 27.40
N VAL A 102 30.16 25.71 28.18
CA VAL A 102 29.13 24.67 28.18
C VAL A 102 27.76 25.33 28.02
N ILE A 103 26.98 24.87 27.04
CA ILE A 103 25.57 25.24 26.88
C ILE A 103 24.72 24.06 27.34
N VAL A 104 23.90 24.27 28.36
CA VAL A 104 22.87 23.30 28.76
C VAL A 104 21.63 23.59 27.94
N VAL A 105 21.17 22.58 27.21
CA VAL A 105 19.87 22.61 26.55
C VAL A 105 18.87 21.97 27.51
N VAL A 106 17.95 22.79 28.02
CA VAL A 106 16.86 22.36 28.89
C VAL A 106 15.66 22.10 27.99
N ALA A 107 15.10 20.89 28.06
CA ALA A 107 13.81 20.57 27.47
C ALA A 107 12.70 20.97 28.45
N SER A 108 11.70 21.69 27.94
CA SER A 108 10.58 22.22 28.71
C SER A 108 9.25 21.80 28.07
N PRO A 109 8.98 20.48 27.95
CA PRO A 109 7.77 19.98 27.32
C PRO A 109 6.52 20.43 28.10
N ARG A 110 5.45 20.78 27.39
CA ARG A 110 4.17 21.17 27.96
C ARG A 110 3.08 20.20 27.53
N PRO A 111 2.09 19.87 28.39
CA PRO A 111 0.93 19.09 27.99
C PRO A 111 0.23 19.75 26.80
N ASP A 112 0.04 18.98 25.73
CA ASP A 112 -0.60 19.46 24.52
C ASP A 112 -1.46 18.33 23.92
N PRO A 113 -2.74 18.60 23.58
CA PRO A 113 -3.65 17.59 23.06
C PRO A 113 -3.32 17.13 21.63
N LYS A 114 -2.47 17.86 20.91
CA LYS A 114 -2.10 17.60 19.51
C LYS A 114 -0.62 17.26 19.33
N VAL A 115 0.26 17.85 20.15
CA VAL A 115 1.72 17.65 20.03
C VAL A 115 2.24 16.80 21.20
N PRO A 116 2.51 15.50 20.99
CA PRO A 116 2.95 14.63 22.07
C PRO A 116 4.29 15.08 22.67
N ALA A 117 4.49 14.80 23.96
CA ALA A 117 5.71 15.19 24.68
C ALA A 117 6.99 14.65 24.02
N GLN A 118 6.90 13.51 23.32
CA GLN A 118 8.03 12.93 22.57
C GLN A 118 8.52 13.86 21.46
N GLU A 119 7.63 14.48 20.68
CA GLU A 119 8.01 15.43 19.62
C GLU A 119 8.67 16.69 20.20
N GLN A 120 8.18 17.14 21.36
CA GLN A 120 8.74 18.28 22.07
C GLN A 120 10.15 17.98 22.61
N LEU A 121 10.38 16.78 23.14
CA LEU A 121 11.69 16.30 23.56
C LEU A 121 12.65 16.13 22.37
N MET A 122 12.17 15.60 21.25
CA MET A 122 12.96 15.46 20.01
C MET A 122 13.37 16.82 19.45
N THR A 123 12.50 17.83 19.54
CA THR A 123 12.82 19.22 19.17
C THR A 123 14.01 19.74 19.98
N ALA A 124 14.02 19.54 21.31
CA ALA A 124 15.17 19.91 22.15
C ALA A 124 16.44 19.10 21.80
N GLY A 125 16.30 17.84 21.40
CA GLY A 125 17.39 17.03 20.86
C GLY A 125 17.97 17.57 19.55
N CYS A 126 17.13 18.06 18.65
CA CYS A 126 17.55 18.73 17.42
C CYS A 126 18.34 20.01 17.72
N VAL A 127 17.96 20.77 18.78
CA VAL A 127 18.72 21.95 19.22
C VAL A 127 20.13 21.58 19.66
N CYS A 128 20.27 20.49 20.43
CA CYS A 128 21.59 19.96 20.80
C CYS A 128 22.44 19.64 19.57
N PHE A 129 21.86 18.97 18.57
CA PHE A 129 22.56 18.62 17.34
C PHE A 129 22.95 19.86 16.51
N ALA A 130 22.05 20.83 16.37
CA ALA A 130 22.30 22.05 15.62
C ALA A 130 23.41 22.91 16.26
N LEU A 131 23.53 22.93 17.58
CA LEU A 131 24.65 23.57 18.28
C LEU A 131 26.00 22.93 17.95
N LEU A 132 26.06 21.60 17.78
CA LEU A 132 27.29 20.92 17.36
C LEU A 132 27.70 21.34 15.94
N GLN A 133 26.73 21.41 15.02
CA GLN A 133 26.98 21.85 13.64
C GLN A 133 27.44 23.30 13.58
N ALA A 134 26.78 24.19 14.32
CA ALA A 134 27.15 25.60 14.37
C ALA A 134 28.55 25.81 14.96
N ALA A 135 28.91 25.05 16.00
CA ALA A 135 30.26 25.09 16.57
C ALA A 135 31.32 24.70 15.52
N GLN A 136 31.11 23.59 14.83
CA GLN A 136 32.04 23.09 13.83
C GLN A 136 32.18 24.03 12.63
N ALA A 137 31.06 24.58 12.12
CA ALA A 137 31.07 25.53 11.02
C ALA A 137 31.84 26.82 11.34
N LEU A 138 31.92 27.18 12.63
CA LEU A 138 32.67 28.33 13.12
C LEU A 138 34.09 27.96 13.60
N GLY A 139 34.56 26.74 13.34
CA GLY A 139 35.92 26.28 13.63
C GLY A 139 36.14 25.74 15.05
N PHE A 140 35.08 25.58 15.85
CA PHE A 140 35.18 25.02 17.21
C PHE A 140 34.89 23.51 17.21
N GLY A 141 35.51 22.81 18.16
CA GLY A 141 35.13 21.45 18.53
C GLY A 141 33.98 21.47 19.52
N ALA A 142 33.12 20.45 19.44
CA ALA A 142 32.05 20.28 20.43
C ALA A 142 31.73 18.82 20.76
N GLN A 143 31.20 18.61 21.97
CA GLN A 143 30.69 17.32 22.44
C GLN A 143 29.36 17.47 23.15
N TRP A 144 28.40 16.61 22.80
CA TRP A 144 27.15 16.45 23.55
C TRP A 144 27.27 15.30 24.55
N LEU A 145 27.00 15.59 25.82
CA LEU A 145 26.93 14.62 26.91
C LEU A 145 25.66 14.83 27.74
N THR A 146 25.04 13.76 28.23
CA THR A 146 23.91 13.82 29.19
C THR A 146 24.33 13.19 30.51
N ALA A 147 24.78 11.93 30.50
CA ALA A 147 25.27 11.19 31.67
C ALA A 147 24.35 11.32 32.93
N TRP A 148 24.79 10.83 34.10
CA TRP A 148 23.91 10.70 35.27
C TRP A 148 23.38 12.04 35.78
N MET A 149 24.15 13.12 35.64
CA MET A 149 23.80 14.46 36.10
C MET A 149 22.65 15.10 35.32
N ALA A 150 22.40 14.69 34.07
CA ALA A 150 21.23 15.14 33.32
C ALA A 150 19.91 14.63 33.91
N PHE A 151 19.96 13.62 34.78
CA PHE A 151 18.78 12.96 35.37
C PHE A 151 18.73 13.07 36.91
N ASP A 152 19.66 13.77 37.55
CA ASP A 152 19.68 13.92 39.01
C ASP A 152 18.88 15.14 39.47
N PRO A 153 17.85 14.98 40.31
CA PRO A 153 17.00 16.09 40.75
C PRO A 153 17.75 17.19 41.51
N ALA A 154 18.82 16.86 42.24
CA ALA A 154 19.59 17.88 42.95
C ALA A 154 20.42 18.72 41.99
N VAL A 155 20.89 18.12 40.88
CA VAL A 155 21.54 18.86 39.79
C VAL A 155 20.53 19.74 39.06
N HIS A 156 19.31 19.25 38.80
CA HIS A 156 18.23 20.07 38.23
C HIS A 156 17.92 21.30 39.09
N ALA A 157 17.75 21.09 40.40
CA ALA A 157 17.53 22.18 41.35
C ALA A 157 18.71 23.16 41.38
N HIS A 158 19.95 22.67 41.36
CA HIS A 158 21.15 23.51 41.35
C HIS A 158 21.27 24.35 40.07
N LEU A 159 20.79 23.83 38.93
CA LEU A 159 20.75 24.54 37.64
C LEU A 159 19.47 25.36 37.43
N GLY A 160 18.55 25.38 38.40
CA GLY A 160 17.32 26.17 38.35
C GLY A 160 16.31 25.65 37.31
N LEU A 161 16.13 24.34 37.20
CA LEU A 161 15.05 23.74 36.41
C LEU A 161 13.74 23.77 37.20
N THR A 162 12.63 24.01 36.49
CA THR A 162 11.27 23.96 37.07
C THR A 162 10.64 22.57 36.92
N GLU A 163 9.52 22.33 37.60
CA GLU A 163 8.75 21.09 37.47
C GLU A 163 8.37 20.84 35.99
N GLY A 164 8.61 19.62 35.51
CA GLY A 164 8.39 19.23 34.12
C GLY A 164 9.56 19.51 33.16
N GLU A 165 10.59 20.24 33.59
CA GLU A 165 11.80 20.44 32.79
C GLU A 165 12.81 19.31 32.96
N GLY A 166 13.58 19.04 31.91
CA GLY A 166 14.68 18.08 31.91
C GLY A 166 15.88 18.59 31.13
N ILE A 167 17.04 17.95 31.26
CA ILE A 167 18.24 18.32 30.50
C ILE A 167 18.33 17.44 29.25
N ALA A 168 18.17 18.04 28.08
CA ALA A 168 18.38 17.37 26.80
C ALA A 168 19.88 17.14 26.53
N GLY A 169 20.75 18.04 27.01
CA GLY A 169 22.18 17.89 26.79
C GLY A 169 23.05 18.98 27.41
N PHE A 170 24.28 18.60 27.78
CA PHE A 170 25.40 19.50 28.00
C PHE A 170 26.26 19.53 26.74
N ILE A 171 26.30 20.68 26.08
CA ILE A 171 27.09 20.91 24.86
C ILE A 171 28.38 21.62 25.26
N HIS A 172 29.47 20.86 25.33
CA HIS A 172 30.82 21.37 25.60
C HIS A 172 31.41 21.94 24.31
N ILE A 173 31.92 23.17 24.34
CA ILE A 173 32.42 23.89 23.15
C ILE A 173 33.78 24.50 23.46
N GLY A 174 34.74 24.38 22.54
CA GLY A 174 36.05 25.02 22.63
C GLY A 174 36.93 24.76 21.41
N THR A 175 38.17 25.23 21.45
CA THR A 175 39.14 24.99 20.38
C THR A 175 39.73 23.58 20.51
N PRO A 176 39.73 22.73 19.46
CA PRO A 176 40.37 21.41 19.50
C PRO A 176 41.88 21.53 19.72
N LYS A 177 42.42 20.79 20.69
CA LYS A 177 43.86 20.76 21.00
C LYS A 177 44.67 19.86 20.06
N ALA A 178 44.00 18.97 19.34
CA ALA A 178 44.60 18.02 18.41
C ALA A 178 43.58 17.63 17.33
N GLU A 179 44.07 17.08 16.22
CA GLU A 179 43.19 16.46 15.22
C GLU A 179 42.43 15.28 15.83
N VAL A 180 41.13 15.22 15.54
CA VAL A 180 40.25 14.16 16.04
C VAL A 180 40.12 13.09 14.95
N PRO A 181 40.54 11.85 15.23
CA PRO A 181 40.47 10.78 14.23
C PRO A 181 39.02 10.49 13.85
N GLU A 182 38.82 10.15 12.58
CA GLU A 182 37.48 9.76 12.11
C GLU A 182 37.06 8.43 12.72
N ARG A 183 35.79 8.37 13.13
CA ARG A 183 35.21 7.14 13.68
C ARG A 183 34.54 6.37 12.56
N GLU A 184 34.68 5.05 12.60
CA GLU A 184 33.94 4.14 11.72
C GLU A 184 32.44 4.44 11.80
N ARG A 185 31.81 4.71 10.65
CA ARG A 185 30.37 4.98 10.52
C ARG A 185 29.67 3.70 10.07
N PRO A 186 28.46 3.41 10.57
CA PRO A 186 27.68 2.31 10.04
C PRO A 186 27.35 2.56 8.57
N ASP A 187 27.28 1.50 7.78
CA ASP A 187 26.81 1.57 6.40
C ASP A 187 25.32 1.99 6.41
N ALA A 188 25.02 3.15 5.80
CA ALA A 188 23.66 3.68 5.74
C ALA A 188 22.71 2.74 4.99
N ALA A 189 23.19 2.02 3.97
CA ALA A 189 22.40 1.05 3.24
C ALA A 189 22.05 -0.16 4.12
N ALA A 190 22.95 -0.56 5.03
CA ALA A 190 22.68 -1.63 6.00
C ALA A 190 21.70 -1.23 7.11
N LEU A 191 21.47 0.07 7.31
CA LEU A 191 20.48 0.61 8.26
C LEU A 191 19.12 0.90 7.60
N LEU A 192 19.07 1.06 6.28
CA LEU A 192 17.86 1.31 5.51
C LEU A 192 17.10 -0.01 5.30
N GLN A 193 15.83 -0.03 5.69
CA GLN A 193 14.94 -1.17 5.47
C GLN A 193 13.69 -0.67 4.76
N ASP A 194 13.29 -1.34 3.68
CA ASP A 194 11.94 -1.21 3.15
C ASP A 194 10.95 -1.71 4.21
N TRP A 195 9.80 -1.05 4.33
CA TRP A 195 8.74 -1.50 5.22
C TRP A 195 8.14 -2.80 4.69
N THR A 196 8.75 -3.90 5.08
CA THR A 196 8.26 -5.25 4.81
C THR A 196 7.74 -5.79 6.13
N GLY A 197 6.41 -5.92 6.26
CA GLY A 197 5.75 -6.65 7.34
C GLY A 197 6.36 -8.05 7.56
N HIS A 198 5.88 -8.80 8.56
CA HIS A 198 6.13 -10.25 8.78
C HIS A 198 7.22 -10.73 9.78
N ILE A 199 6.70 -11.29 10.89
CA ILE A 199 7.08 -12.50 11.65
C ILE A 199 5.70 -13.11 11.93
N TYR A 200 5.44 -14.34 11.48
CA TYR A 200 4.13 -14.55 10.83
C TYR A 200 2.90 -14.54 11.75
N VAL A 201 3.00 -15.04 12.98
CA VAL A 201 1.89 -15.02 13.95
C VAL A 201 2.04 -13.86 14.94
N PHE A 202 3.16 -13.76 15.67
CA PHE A 202 3.39 -12.70 16.67
C PHE A 202 3.42 -11.29 16.07
N ARG A 203 4.03 -11.08 14.89
CA ARG A 203 4.02 -9.76 14.26
C ARG A 203 2.65 -9.46 13.69
N ALA A 204 1.94 -10.44 13.14
CA ALA A 204 0.56 -10.25 12.69
C ALA A 204 -0.36 -9.87 13.87
N TRP A 205 -0.17 -10.48 15.05
CA TRP A 205 -0.87 -10.12 16.29
C TRP A 205 -0.67 -8.65 16.67
N HIS A 206 0.55 -8.11 16.54
CA HIS A 206 0.86 -6.73 16.91
C HIS A 206 0.64 -5.69 15.79
N SER A 207 0.58 -6.12 14.52
CA SER A 207 0.55 -5.20 13.36
C SER A 207 -0.80 -5.14 12.64
N LEU A 208 -1.65 -6.15 12.80
CA LEU A 208 -3.00 -6.14 12.21
C LEU A 208 -4.03 -5.73 13.26
N PRO A 209 -5.02 -4.88 12.89
CA PRO A 209 -6.08 -4.47 13.79
C PRO A 209 -6.87 -5.67 14.29
N ASP A 210 -7.41 -5.57 15.51
CA ASP A 210 -8.22 -6.60 16.17
C ASP A 210 -9.67 -6.70 15.66
N GLU A 211 -9.99 -5.96 14.60
CA GLU A 211 -11.27 -6.00 13.87
C GLU A 211 -11.59 -7.36 13.24
N PHE A 212 -10.56 -8.18 12.96
CA PHE A 212 -10.76 -9.54 12.47
C PHE A 212 -11.26 -10.43 13.60
N GLN A 213 -12.52 -10.86 13.56
CA GLN A 213 -13.12 -11.70 14.60
C GLN A 213 -13.67 -13.03 14.04
N ASP A 214 -13.58 -14.09 14.84
CA ASP A 214 -14.17 -15.39 14.54
C ASP A 214 -15.71 -15.36 14.67
N SER A 215 -16.36 -16.50 14.40
CA SER A 215 -17.82 -16.65 14.55
C SER A 215 -18.36 -16.38 15.96
N GLN A 216 -17.49 -16.43 16.98
CA GLN A 216 -17.80 -16.22 18.39
C GLN A 216 -17.34 -14.85 18.92
N GLY A 217 -16.80 -13.97 18.06
CA GLY A 217 -16.33 -12.63 18.42
C GLY A 217 -14.90 -12.56 18.97
N TRP A 218 -14.11 -13.64 18.90
CA TRP A 218 -12.71 -13.63 19.34
C TRP A 218 -11.79 -13.09 18.25
N PRO A 219 -10.72 -12.34 18.59
CA PRO A 219 -9.78 -11.81 17.61
C PRO A 219 -9.05 -12.93 16.86
N THR A 220 -8.87 -12.73 15.56
CA THR A 220 -8.26 -13.66 14.58
C THR A 220 -7.19 -12.99 13.71
N ASN A 221 -6.82 -11.75 14.04
CA ASN A 221 -5.86 -10.93 13.31
C ASN A 221 -4.52 -11.64 13.05
N ALA A 222 -3.98 -12.39 14.02
CA ALA A 222 -2.76 -13.16 13.85
C ALA A 222 -2.94 -14.33 12.86
N VAL A 223 -4.08 -15.03 12.91
CA VAL A 223 -4.38 -16.14 11.98
C VAL A 223 -4.57 -15.63 10.55
N HIS A 224 -5.23 -14.49 10.36
CA HIS A 224 -5.40 -13.86 9.05
C HIS A 224 -4.07 -13.41 8.45
N GLY A 225 -3.20 -12.80 9.26
CA GLY A 225 -1.85 -12.42 8.83
C GLY A 225 -0.98 -13.64 8.48
N PHE A 226 -1.03 -14.69 9.32
CA PHE A 226 -0.33 -15.95 9.07
C PHE A 226 -0.81 -16.64 7.79
N ALA A 227 -2.13 -16.72 7.57
CA ALA A 227 -2.72 -17.31 6.37
C ALA A 227 -2.27 -16.59 5.09
N ARG A 228 -2.19 -15.25 5.11
CA ARG A 228 -1.69 -14.46 3.97
C ARG A 228 -0.24 -14.79 3.64
N PHE A 229 0.63 -14.78 4.65
CA PHE A 229 2.03 -15.20 4.48
C PHE A 229 2.12 -16.61 3.88
N LEU A 230 1.41 -17.56 4.48
CA LEU A 230 1.49 -18.96 4.08
C LEU A 230 1.01 -19.16 2.64
N LEU A 231 -0.06 -18.48 2.23
CA LEU A 231 -0.54 -18.45 0.85
C LEU A 231 0.51 -17.88 -0.10
N ASP A 232 1.09 -16.73 0.22
CA ASP A 232 2.10 -16.10 -0.63
C ASP A 232 3.31 -17.01 -0.82
N LEU A 233 3.77 -17.66 0.26
CA LEU A 233 4.87 -18.63 0.21
C LEU A 233 4.52 -19.83 -0.67
N LEU A 234 3.35 -20.45 -0.44
CA LEU A 234 2.92 -21.64 -1.18
C LEU A 234 2.68 -21.37 -2.66
N GLU A 235 2.14 -20.20 -3.01
CA GLU A 235 1.85 -19.83 -4.40
C GLU A 235 3.12 -19.48 -5.18
N ARG A 236 4.07 -18.79 -4.54
CA ARG A 236 5.33 -18.36 -5.16
C ARG A 236 6.34 -19.49 -5.28
N GLU A 237 6.63 -20.17 -4.18
CA GLU A 237 7.71 -21.17 -4.12
C GLU A 237 7.24 -22.58 -4.46
N ARG A 238 5.92 -22.85 -4.36
CA ARG A 238 5.29 -24.14 -4.67
C ARG A 238 6.06 -25.36 -4.11
N PRO A 239 6.38 -25.38 -2.80
CA PRO A 239 7.21 -26.43 -2.22
C PRO A 239 6.51 -27.79 -2.25
N ARG A 240 7.24 -28.84 -2.65
CA ARG A 240 6.76 -30.24 -2.58
C ARG A 240 6.98 -30.87 -1.21
N HIS A 241 7.96 -30.36 -0.45
CA HIS A 241 8.29 -30.78 0.91
C HIS A 241 8.33 -29.54 1.78
N ILE A 242 7.56 -29.53 2.86
CA ILE A 242 7.44 -28.38 3.75
C ILE A 242 6.94 -28.84 5.12
N ALA A 243 7.56 -28.29 6.15
CA ALA A 243 7.12 -28.45 7.53
C ALA A 243 7.07 -27.09 8.22
N ILE A 244 6.11 -26.95 9.13
CA ILE A 244 5.90 -25.74 9.93
C ILE A 244 6.05 -26.15 11.40
N ALA A 245 7.03 -25.58 12.09
CA ALA A 245 7.27 -25.82 13.51
C ALA A 245 6.57 -24.77 14.38
N PHE A 246 5.97 -25.20 15.49
CA PHE A 246 5.32 -24.35 16.48
C PHE A 246 5.90 -24.60 17.87
N ASP A 247 6.11 -23.52 18.62
CA ASP A 247 6.50 -23.60 20.03
C ASP A 247 5.31 -23.99 20.91
N GLU A 248 5.38 -25.17 21.54
CA GLU A 248 4.47 -25.57 22.62
C GLU A 248 5.16 -25.59 23.99
N ALA A 249 6.48 -25.80 24.01
CA ALA A 249 7.32 -25.87 25.21
C ALA A 249 7.64 -24.49 25.85
N LEU A 250 6.68 -23.54 25.80
CA LEU A 250 6.88 -22.11 26.04
C LEU A 250 7.50 -21.77 27.41
N ASP A 251 7.19 -22.54 28.46
CA ASP A 251 7.65 -22.30 29.84
C ASP A 251 8.15 -23.56 30.57
N SER A 252 8.13 -24.72 29.91
CA SER A 252 8.27 -26.04 30.54
C SER A 252 9.18 -27.02 29.79
N GLY A 253 9.78 -26.57 28.67
CA GLY A 253 10.72 -27.37 27.88
C GLY A 253 12.01 -27.77 28.62
N PHE A 254 12.83 -28.60 27.97
CA PHE A 254 14.05 -29.15 28.59
C PHE A 254 15.05 -28.06 29.00
N ARG A 255 15.13 -26.94 28.25
CA ARG A 255 15.99 -25.79 28.60
C ARG A 255 15.60 -25.13 29.92
N HIS A 256 14.31 -25.05 30.24
CA HIS A 256 13.83 -24.52 31.52
C HIS A 256 14.20 -25.43 32.70
N ARG A 257 14.25 -26.76 32.48
CA ARG A 257 14.74 -27.72 33.48
C ARG A 257 16.25 -27.59 33.73
N LEU A 258 17.01 -27.28 32.68
CA LEU A 258 18.46 -27.02 32.79
C LEU A 258 18.75 -25.66 33.43
N TYR A 259 18.00 -24.62 33.05
CA TYR A 259 18.17 -23.27 33.55
C TYR A 259 16.82 -22.55 33.67
N PRO A 260 16.23 -22.46 34.89
CA PRO A 260 14.90 -21.89 35.09
C PRO A 260 14.72 -20.43 34.68
N ALA A 261 15.80 -19.66 34.57
CA ALA A 261 15.73 -18.26 34.15
C ALA A 261 15.79 -18.08 32.63
N TYR A 262 15.99 -19.15 31.84
CA TYR A 262 15.94 -19.10 30.39
C TYR A 262 14.61 -18.52 29.91
N LYS A 263 14.66 -17.51 29.02
CA LYS A 263 13.49 -16.77 28.49
C LYS A 263 12.53 -16.18 29.56
N ALA A 264 12.91 -16.14 30.84
CA ALA A 264 12.06 -15.68 31.93
C ALA A 264 11.73 -14.17 31.90
N ASN A 265 12.40 -13.41 31.03
CA ASN A 265 12.15 -12.00 30.75
C ASN A 265 11.02 -11.77 29.72
N ARG A 266 10.38 -12.83 29.20
CA ARG A 266 9.28 -12.75 28.24
C ARG A 266 7.93 -12.85 28.96
N ASP A 267 6.99 -11.95 28.63
CA ASP A 267 5.63 -12.02 29.16
C ASP A 267 4.88 -13.25 28.61
N PRO A 268 4.02 -13.89 29.41
CA PRO A 268 3.22 -15.01 28.94
C PRO A 268 2.26 -14.57 27.83
N ALA A 269 2.12 -15.39 26.80
CA ALA A 269 1.20 -15.11 25.69
C ALA A 269 -0.26 -14.95 26.20
N PRO A 270 -0.98 -13.89 25.79
CA PRO A 270 -2.39 -13.73 26.15
C PRO A 270 -3.25 -14.90 25.66
N GLU A 271 -4.35 -15.19 26.36
CA GLU A 271 -5.26 -16.30 26.01
C GLU A 271 -5.78 -16.21 24.57
N ALA A 272 -6.09 -14.99 24.11
CA ALA A 272 -6.50 -14.73 22.74
C ALA A 272 -5.44 -15.16 21.70
N LEU A 273 -4.16 -14.96 22.01
CA LEU A 273 -3.05 -15.36 21.12
C LEU A 273 -2.83 -16.88 21.17
N LYS A 274 -2.95 -17.51 22.35
CA LYS A 274 -2.89 -18.98 22.49
C LYS A 274 -3.93 -19.68 21.62
N ARG A 275 -5.17 -19.17 21.60
CA ARG A 275 -6.22 -19.68 20.72
C ARG A 275 -5.87 -19.54 19.23
N GLN A 276 -5.25 -18.43 18.84
CA GLN A 276 -4.83 -18.22 17.46
C GLN A 276 -3.70 -19.17 17.03
N PHE A 277 -2.79 -19.58 17.93
CA PHE A 277 -1.82 -20.65 17.63
C PHE A 277 -2.49 -21.98 17.31
N VAL A 278 -3.55 -22.35 18.03
CA VAL A 278 -4.35 -23.55 17.73
C VAL A 278 -4.94 -23.47 16.33
N HIS A 279 -5.49 -22.31 15.94
CA HIS A 279 -6.03 -22.10 14.60
C HIS A 279 -4.96 -22.11 13.50
N CYS A 280 -3.77 -21.55 13.75
CA CYS A 280 -2.66 -21.59 12.78
C CYS A 280 -2.18 -23.03 12.53
N LYS A 281 -2.07 -23.85 13.58
CA LYS A 281 -1.75 -25.28 13.47
C LYS A 281 -2.83 -26.03 12.68
N ALA A 282 -4.09 -25.81 13.03
CA ALA A 282 -5.23 -26.43 12.33
C ALA A 282 -5.26 -26.04 10.85
N LEU A 283 -4.96 -24.78 10.51
CA LEU A 283 -4.87 -24.32 9.13
C LEU A 283 -3.75 -25.03 8.36
N CYS A 284 -2.56 -25.17 8.95
CA CYS A 284 -1.44 -25.89 8.32
C CYS A 284 -1.81 -27.37 8.06
N ALA A 285 -2.38 -28.04 9.05
CA ALA A 285 -2.84 -29.42 8.91
C ALA A 285 -3.91 -29.55 7.81
N ALA A 286 -4.89 -28.63 7.78
CA ALA A 286 -5.93 -28.61 6.75
C ALA A 286 -5.39 -28.40 5.34
N LEU A 287 -4.28 -27.68 5.18
CA LEU A 287 -3.59 -27.45 3.89
C LEU A 287 -2.67 -28.62 3.46
N GLY A 288 -2.60 -29.69 4.26
CA GLY A 288 -1.75 -30.86 4.03
C GLY A 288 -0.26 -30.61 4.33
N LEU A 289 0.06 -29.64 5.19
CA LEU A 289 1.43 -29.33 5.59
C LEU A 289 1.82 -30.16 6.81
N ALA A 290 3.09 -30.60 6.89
CA ALA A 290 3.59 -31.23 8.10
C ALA A 290 3.68 -30.20 9.23
N VAL A 291 3.04 -30.49 10.37
CA VAL A 291 3.03 -29.62 11.54
C VAL A 291 3.90 -30.26 12.61
N LEU A 292 4.96 -29.58 13.01
CA LEU A 292 5.87 -30.02 14.07
C LEU A 292 5.55 -29.25 15.35
N ALA A 293 5.28 -29.97 16.42
CA ALA A 293 5.10 -29.40 17.75
C ALA A 293 5.46 -30.43 18.81
N HIS A 294 6.09 -29.99 19.90
CA HIS A 294 6.46 -30.87 21.00
C HIS A 294 6.43 -30.11 22.33
N HIS A 295 6.05 -30.80 23.40
CA HIS A 295 5.91 -30.21 24.74
C HIS A 295 7.25 -29.95 25.43
N ASP A 296 8.28 -30.73 25.07
CA ASP A 296 9.61 -30.64 25.68
C ASP A 296 10.66 -29.91 24.81
N TYR A 297 10.44 -29.78 23.51
CA TYR A 297 11.40 -29.20 22.54
C TYR A 297 10.82 -27.96 21.87
N GLU A 298 11.67 -26.98 21.56
CA GLU A 298 11.28 -25.73 20.91
C GLU A 298 11.15 -25.92 19.39
N ALA A 299 10.50 -24.97 18.71
CA ALA A 299 10.38 -24.99 17.26
C ALA A 299 11.74 -25.06 16.57
N ASP A 300 12.77 -24.42 17.14
CA ASP A 300 14.13 -24.43 16.62
C ASP A 300 14.76 -25.83 16.64
N ASP A 301 14.50 -26.60 17.70
CA ASP A 301 14.93 -28.00 17.83
C ASP A 301 14.22 -28.90 16.82
N LEU A 302 12.92 -28.69 16.63
CA LEU A 302 12.15 -29.43 15.64
C LEU A 302 12.62 -29.13 14.21
N ILE A 303 12.95 -27.87 13.91
CA ILE A 303 13.56 -27.46 12.64
C ILE A 303 14.95 -28.11 12.49
N GLY A 304 15.77 -28.07 13.54
CA GLY A 304 17.10 -28.68 13.57
C GLY A 304 17.07 -30.17 13.26
N SER A 305 16.23 -30.93 13.97
CA SER A 305 16.02 -32.35 13.76
C SER A 305 15.45 -32.70 12.39
N ALA A 306 14.44 -31.95 11.93
CA ALA A 306 13.84 -32.15 10.61
C ALA A 306 14.85 -31.94 9.50
N LEU A 307 15.60 -30.84 9.59
CA LEU A 307 16.64 -30.52 8.62
C LEU A 307 17.73 -31.60 8.64
N HIS A 308 18.27 -31.93 9.82
CA HIS A 308 19.34 -32.93 9.98
C HIS A 308 18.95 -34.30 9.40
N GLY A 309 17.75 -34.81 9.72
CA GLY A 309 17.26 -36.10 9.25
C GLY A 309 17.06 -36.19 7.73
N HIS A 310 16.93 -35.06 7.03
CA HIS A 310 16.62 -35.02 5.60
C HIS A 310 17.72 -34.43 4.70
N ARG A 311 18.83 -33.94 5.25
CA ARG A 311 19.94 -33.32 4.49
C ARG A 311 20.50 -34.20 3.38
N ASN A 312 20.52 -35.52 3.58
CA ASN A 312 21.04 -36.46 2.57
C ASN A 312 20.10 -36.63 1.36
N SER A 313 18.86 -36.16 1.46
CA SER A 313 17.82 -36.33 0.44
C SER A 313 17.37 -35.03 -0.20
N HIS A 314 17.48 -33.91 0.51
CA HIS A 314 16.94 -32.62 0.09
C HIS A 314 17.86 -31.47 0.52
N ARG A 315 17.88 -30.40 -0.28
CA ARG A 315 18.46 -29.11 0.09
C ARG A 315 17.61 -28.45 1.17
N GLY A 316 18.20 -28.02 2.27
CA GLY A 316 17.50 -27.33 3.35
C GLY A 316 17.30 -25.84 3.08
N VAL A 317 16.07 -25.35 3.33
CA VAL A 317 15.79 -23.90 3.39
C VAL A 317 15.05 -23.62 4.69
N ILE A 318 15.72 -22.93 5.62
CA ILE A 318 15.13 -22.50 6.89
C ILE A 318 14.48 -21.13 6.69
N ILE A 319 13.18 -21.03 6.88
CA ILE A 319 12.45 -19.75 6.78
C ILE A 319 12.31 -19.15 8.17
N SER A 320 13.31 -18.36 8.59
CA SER A 320 13.30 -17.62 9.86
C SER A 320 14.38 -16.54 9.85
N ALA A 321 14.14 -15.45 10.57
CA ALA A 321 15.13 -14.41 10.83
C ALA A 321 15.99 -14.70 12.06
N ASP A 322 15.66 -15.75 12.83
CA ASP A 322 16.36 -16.09 14.07
C ASP A 322 17.82 -16.51 13.79
N LYS A 323 18.76 -15.82 14.42
CA LYS A 323 20.20 -16.05 14.21
C LYS A 323 20.63 -17.42 14.77
N ASP A 324 19.91 -17.98 15.73
CA ASP A 324 20.31 -19.20 16.41
C ASP A 324 20.25 -20.39 15.46
N LEU A 325 19.28 -20.39 14.55
CA LEU A 325 19.12 -21.35 13.46
C LEU A 325 20.29 -21.33 12.46
N SER A 326 21.06 -20.25 12.39
CA SER A 326 22.25 -20.19 11.51
C SER A 326 23.32 -21.19 11.92
N GLN A 327 23.27 -21.74 13.15
CA GLN A 327 24.16 -22.82 13.57
C GLN A 327 23.96 -24.11 12.78
N LEU A 328 22.79 -24.27 12.17
CA LEU A 328 22.40 -25.48 11.45
C LEU A 328 22.99 -25.51 10.02
N LEU A 329 23.36 -24.37 9.43
CA LEU A 329 23.68 -24.31 8.00
C LEU A 329 24.94 -25.10 7.64
N LEU A 330 24.82 -25.96 6.63
CA LEU A 330 25.91 -26.61 5.90
C LEU A 330 25.95 -26.16 4.44
N ASP A 331 26.95 -26.60 3.66
CA ASP A 331 27.31 -26.06 2.34
C ASP A 331 26.16 -25.91 1.32
N HIS A 332 25.11 -26.73 1.42
CA HIS A 332 23.96 -26.65 0.52
C HIS A 332 22.73 -25.98 1.14
N ASP A 333 22.72 -25.76 2.45
CA ASP A 333 21.58 -25.20 3.15
C ASP A 333 21.53 -23.66 3.03
N GLU A 334 20.33 -23.12 3.14
CA GLU A 334 20.07 -21.69 3.10
C GLU A 334 19.16 -21.31 4.26
N GLN A 335 19.38 -20.14 4.84
CA GLN A 335 18.43 -19.50 5.72
C GLN A 335 17.85 -18.27 5.03
N TRP A 336 16.54 -18.10 5.17
CA TRP A 336 15.77 -17.06 4.51
C TRP A 336 14.94 -16.28 5.52
N ASP A 337 15.29 -15.01 5.71
CA ASP A 337 14.39 -14.01 6.25
C ASP A 337 13.42 -13.58 5.15
N TYR A 338 12.28 -14.26 5.07
CA TYR A 338 11.24 -14.00 4.06
C TYR A 338 10.71 -12.57 4.10
N ALA A 339 10.63 -11.98 5.30
CA ALA A 339 10.10 -10.63 5.47
C ALA A 339 10.99 -9.62 4.77
N ARG A 340 12.30 -9.67 5.03
CA ARG A 340 13.30 -8.80 4.38
C ARG A 340 13.74 -9.30 3.01
N ASN A 341 13.22 -10.44 2.58
CA ASN A 341 13.68 -11.21 1.44
C ASN A 341 15.22 -11.41 1.42
N GLN A 342 15.83 -11.61 2.59
CA GLN A 342 17.28 -11.82 2.71
C GLN A 342 17.59 -13.30 2.87
N ARG A 343 18.47 -13.80 2.02
CA ARG A 343 18.92 -15.20 2.02
C ARG A 343 20.41 -15.25 2.30
N TRP A 344 20.84 -16.20 3.12
CA TRP A 344 22.26 -16.45 3.36
C TRP A 344 22.56 -17.93 3.52
N ASP A 345 23.74 -18.29 3.05
CA ASP A 345 24.35 -19.60 3.19
C ASP A 345 25.40 -19.60 4.32
N VAL A 346 26.19 -20.66 4.43
CA VAL A 346 27.28 -20.79 5.41
C VAL A 346 28.29 -19.64 5.34
N ALA A 347 28.62 -19.15 4.15
CA ALA A 347 29.55 -18.04 3.98
C ALA A 347 28.92 -16.73 4.48
N GLY A 348 27.64 -16.54 4.21
CA GLY A 348 26.85 -15.42 4.70
C GLY A 348 26.77 -15.36 6.23
N VAL A 349 26.76 -16.50 6.93
CA VAL A 349 26.80 -16.52 8.42
C VAL A 349 28.05 -15.82 8.94
N LYS A 350 29.23 -16.13 8.36
CA LYS A 350 30.49 -15.51 8.78
C LYS A 350 30.52 -14.00 8.50
N ALA A 351 30.01 -13.58 7.35
CA ALA A 351 29.89 -12.16 7.02
C ALA A 351 28.98 -11.41 8.00
N LYS A 352 27.88 -12.05 8.43
CA LYS A 352 26.85 -11.46 9.29
C LYS A 352 27.22 -11.44 10.78
N HIS A 353 27.77 -12.56 11.28
CA HIS A 353 28.00 -12.76 12.71
C HIS A 353 29.48 -12.74 13.12
N GLY A 354 30.41 -12.75 12.16
CA GLY A 354 31.85 -12.78 12.41
C GLY A 354 32.39 -14.16 12.82
N VAL A 355 31.53 -15.19 12.87
CA VAL A 355 31.86 -16.58 13.22
C VAL A 355 31.26 -17.55 12.21
N HIS A 356 31.84 -18.73 12.08
CA HIS A 356 31.30 -19.77 11.19
C HIS A 356 30.00 -20.37 11.75
N ALA A 357 29.15 -20.95 10.88
CA ALA A 357 27.88 -21.57 11.28
C ALA A 357 28.03 -22.54 12.48
N HIS A 358 28.95 -23.50 12.38
CA HIS A 358 29.22 -24.46 13.46
C HIS A 358 29.72 -23.83 14.79
N GLN A 359 30.05 -22.54 14.80
CA GLN A 359 30.54 -21.80 15.97
C GLN A 359 29.45 -20.94 16.63
N ILE A 360 28.24 -20.85 16.07
CA ILE A 360 27.19 -19.94 16.56
C ILE A 360 26.78 -20.27 18.01
N ALA A 361 26.57 -21.55 18.34
CA ALA A 361 26.23 -21.95 19.71
C ALA A 361 27.36 -21.57 20.69
N ASP A 362 28.61 -21.89 20.37
CA ASP A 362 29.78 -21.51 21.17
C ASP A 362 29.90 -19.98 21.32
N TYR A 363 29.63 -19.24 20.25
CA TYR A 363 29.67 -17.79 20.22
C TYR A 363 28.64 -17.18 21.19
N LEU A 364 27.38 -17.62 21.11
CA LEU A 364 26.30 -17.17 22.00
C LEU A 364 26.55 -17.61 23.45
N ALA A 365 27.09 -18.81 23.66
CA ALA A 365 27.47 -19.29 24.99
C ALA A 365 28.54 -18.40 25.65
N LEU A 366 29.49 -17.90 24.87
CA LEU A 366 30.56 -17.03 25.34
C LEU A 366 30.10 -15.58 25.55
N CYS A 367 29.40 -14.98 24.57
CA CYS A 367 29.03 -13.56 24.63
C CYS A 367 27.69 -13.26 25.31
N GLY A 368 26.87 -14.30 25.51
CA GLY A 368 25.51 -14.19 26.03
C GLY A 368 24.47 -13.88 24.95
N ASP A 369 23.22 -14.16 25.31
CA ASP A 369 22.02 -13.79 24.57
C ASP A 369 21.00 -13.13 25.50
N ALA A 370 20.85 -11.82 25.38
CA ALA A 370 19.90 -11.06 26.18
C ALA A 370 18.43 -11.39 25.85
N VAL A 371 18.13 -11.83 24.62
CA VAL A 371 16.77 -12.18 24.18
C VAL A 371 16.29 -13.44 24.88
N ASP A 372 17.20 -14.37 25.14
CA ASP A 372 16.94 -15.66 25.78
C ASP A 372 17.34 -15.72 27.25
N ASN A 373 17.73 -14.56 27.80
CA ASN A 373 18.21 -14.41 29.17
C ASN A 373 19.41 -15.32 29.50
N ILE A 374 20.33 -15.48 28.54
CA ILE A 374 21.59 -16.19 28.68
C ILE A 374 22.69 -15.15 28.96
N PRO A 375 23.28 -15.10 30.17
CA PRO A 375 24.23 -14.05 30.54
C PRO A 375 25.57 -14.09 29.79
N GLY A 376 25.96 -15.26 29.29
CA GLY A 376 27.30 -15.50 28.74
C GLY A 376 28.38 -15.50 29.82
N ILE A 377 29.63 -15.31 29.40
CA ILE A 377 30.78 -15.24 30.30
C ILE A 377 31.11 -13.79 30.62
N SER A 378 31.12 -13.46 31.91
CA SER A 378 31.40 -12.09 32.34
C SER A 378 32.77 -11.61 31.83
N GLY A 379 32.76 -10.51 31.08
CA GLY A 379 33.96 -9.94 30.47
C GLY A 379 34.28 -10.44 29.05
N VAL A 380 33.51 -11.37 28.51
CA VAL A 380 33.61 -11.84 27.12
C VAL A 380 32.43 -11.28 26.33
N GLY A 381 32.67 -10.22 25.55
CA GLY A 381 31.66 -9.68 24.62
C GLY A 381 31.76 -10.31 23.23
N ALA A 382 30.78 -10.03 22.37
CA ALA A 382 30.71 -10.47 20.97
C ALA A 382 32.06 -10.43 20.22
N LYS A 383 32.74 -9.28 20.22
CA LYS A 383 34.05 -9.14 19.53
C LYS A 383 35.11 -10.07 20.09
N SER A 384 35.19 -10.21 21.41
CA SER A 384 36.17 -11.10 22.04
C SER A 384 35.85 -12.57 21.75
N ALA A 385 34.58 -12.96 21.83
CA ALA A 385 34.12 -14.31 21.49
C ALA A 385 34.48 -14.68 20.04
N ALA A 386 34.21 -13.77 19.08
CA ALA A 386 34.55 -13.98 17.67
C ALA A 386 36.07 -14.15 17.46
N VAL A 387 36.91 -13.36 18.12
CA VAL A 387 38.38 -13.51 18.01
C VAL A 387 38.86 -14.81 18.64
N LEU A 388 38.31 -15.21 19.79
CA LEU A 388 38.63 -16.49 20.42
C LEU A 388 38.27 -17.66 19.49
N LEU A 389 37.06 -17.67 18.93
CA LEU A 389 36.60 -18.73 18.04
C LEU A 389 37.33 -18.72 16.69
N ALA A 390 37.74 -17.55 16.18
CA ALA A 390 38.59 -17.47 15.00
C ALA A 390 39.99 -18.07 15.24
N HIS A 391 40.51 -17.99 16.48
CA HIS A 391 41.83 -18.54 16.82
C HIS A 391 41.78 -20.03 17.19
N PHE A 392 40.82 -20.45 18.02
CA PHE A 392 40.76 -21.80 18.56
C PHE A 392 39.83 -22.73 17.78
N GLY A 393 38.93 -22.21 16.94
CA GLY A 393 37.99 -23.00 16.16
C GLY A 393 36.74 -23.43 16.92
N SER A 394 36.86 -23.87 18.18
CA SER A 394 35.72 -24.25 19.03
C SER A 394 35.94 -23.89 20.50
N MET A 395 34.86 -23.92 21.28
CA MET A 395 34.94 -23.74 22.73
C MET A 395 35.73 -24.87 23.41
N ASP A 396 35.69 -26.10 22.88
CA ASP A 396 36.44 -27.23 23.42
C ASP A 396 37.96 -26.99 23.30
N VAL A 397 38.42 -26.62 22.10
CA VAL A 397 39.85 -26.32 21.85
C VAL A 397 40.30 -25.08 22.62
N LEU A 398 39.41 -24.07 22.77
CA LEU A 398 39.67 -22.90 23.62
C LEU A 398 39.97 -23.31 25.06
N TYR A 399 39.21 -24.26 25.62
CA TYR A 399 39.42 -24.72 26.99
C TYR A 399 40.61 -25.68 27.15
N GLU A 400 40.97 -26.43 26.11
CA GLU A 400 42.20 -27.25 26.08
C GLU A 400 43.46 -26.38 26.05
N ARG A 401 43.40 -25.24 25.34
CA ARG A 401 44.53 -24.33 25.11
C ARG A 401 44.33 -22.98 25.81
N LEU A 402 43.64 -22.99 26.94
CA LEU A 402 43.23 -21.77 27.66
C LEU A 402 44.41 -20.89 28.08
N ASP A 403 45.57 -21.50 28.31
CA ASP A 403 46.79 -20.81 28.72
C ASP A 403 47.40 -19.95 27.60
N GLU A 404 46.94 -20.09 26.35
CA GLU A 404 47.33 -19.24 25.22
C GLU A 404 46.56 -17.91 25.18
N VAL A 405 45.36 -17.86 25.78
CA VAL A 405 44.47 -16.68 25.76
C VAL A 405 45.17 -15.39 26.23
N PRO A 406 45.97 -15.35 27.33
CA PRO A 406 46.66 -14.14 27.77
C PRO A 406 47.61 -13.52 26.74
N PHE A 407 48.08 -14.31 25.76
CA PHE A 407 49.04 -13.88 24.74
C PHE A 407 48.36 -13.40 23.44
N LEU A 408 47.04 -13.56 23.33
CA LEU A 408 46.29 -13.03 22.21
C LEU A 408 46.29 -11.49 22.25
N ARG A 409 46.28 -10.87 21.07
CA ARG A 409 46.18 -9.41 20.90
C ARG A 409 44.75 -8.91 21.20
N LEU A 410 44.28 -9.16 22.42
CA LEU A 410 42.96 -8.80 22.93
C LEU A 410 43.10 -7.94 24.19
N ARG A 411 42.32 -6.86 24.25
CA ARG A 411 42.30 -5.99 25.44
C ARG A 411 41.75 -6.77 26.63
N GLY A 412 42.53 -6.90 27.70
CA GLY A 412 42.12 -7.63 28.90
C GLY A 412 42.27 -9.16 28.78
N ALA A 413 43.04 -9.66 27.81
CA ALA A 413 43.25 -11.09 27.56
C ALA A 413 43.59 -11.91 28.81
N ALA A 414 44.51 -11.44 29.66
CA ALA A 414 44.89 -12.13 30.89
C ALA A 414 43.71 -12.28 31.87
N GLN A 415 42.95 -11.21 32.08
CA GLN A 415 41.76 -11.24 32.96
C GLN A 415 40.66 -12.12 32.36
N MET A 416 40.51 -12.12 31.04
CA MET A 416 39.56 -12.96 30.32
C MET A 416 39.89 -14.45 30.44
N ALA A 417 41.17 -14.83 30.38
CA ALA A 417 41.59 -16.21 30.65
C ALA A 417 41.21 -16.68 32.06
N VAL A 418 41.36 -15.80 33.07
CA VAL A 418 40.89 -16.06 34.44
C VAL A 418 39.37 -16.25 34.47
N ARG A 419 38.60 -15.34 33.86
CA ARG A 419 37.13 -15.42 33.82
C ARG A 419 36.61 -16.66 33.12
N LEU A 420 37.23 -17.05 32.01
CA LEU A 420 36.90 -18.28 31.27
C LEU A 420 37.16 -19.52 32.13
N ARG A 421 38.28 -19.55 32.88
CA ARG A 421 38.62 -20.65 33.79
C ARG A 421 37.62 -20.75 34.94
N GLU A 422 37.30 -19.62 35.59
CA GLU A 422 36.36 -19.54 36.71
C GLU A 422 34.93 -19.91 36.32
N GLN A 423 34.50 -19.55 35.10
CA GLN A 423 33.12 -19.74 34.63
C GLN A 423 33.00 -20.90 33.62
N ARG A 424 33.91 -21.88 33.63
CA ARG A 424 33.92 -23.00 32.68
C ARG A 424 32.61 -23.80 32.68
N GLU A 425 32.10 -24.12 33.87
CA GLU A 425 30.84 -24.86 34.00
C GLU A 425 29.65 -24.05 33.46
N HIS A 426 29.64 -22.73 33.69
CA HIS A 426 28.63 -21.86 33.09
C HIS A 426 28.75 -21.82 31.56
N ALA A 427 29.96 -21.74 31.00
CA ALA A 427 30.14 -21.77 29.54
C ALA A 427 29.59 -23.06 28.92
N GLN A 428 29.82 -24.20 29.57
CA GLN A 428 29.27 -25.50 29.15
C GLN A 428 27.75 -25.53 29.24
N LEU A 429 27.16 -25.00 30.33
CA LEU A 429 25.71 -24.86 30.46
C LEU A 429 25.13 -23.93 29.38
N TRP A 430 25.74 -22.77 29.13
CA TRP A 430 25.29 -21.84 28.10
C TRP A 430 25.39 -22.44 26.70
N ARG A 431 26.42 -23.25 26.43
CA ARG A 431 26.51 -24.01 25.18
C ARG A 431 25.38 -25.04 25.06
N GLN A 432 25.04 -25.75 26.15
CA GLN A 432 23.89 -26.66 26.13
C GLN A 432 22.57 -25.93 25.83
N LEU A 433 22.35 -24.73 26.39
CA LEU A 433 21.16 -23.94 26.12
C LEU A 433 21.13 -23.38 24.69
N THR A 434 22.26 -22.93 24.15
CA THR A 434 22.33 -22.31 22.81
C THR A 434 22.44 -23.33 21.68
N THR A 435 22.76 -24.59 21.98
CA THR A 435 22.81 -25.66 20.99
C THR A 435 21.39 -26.10 20.64
N ILE A 436 21.09 -26.16 19.35
CA ILE A 436 19.84 -26.71 18.82
C ILE A 436 19.93 -28.23 18.79
N ALA A 437 18.92 -28.91 19.33
CA ALA A 437 18.85 -30.38 19.29
C ALA A 437 18.63 -30.87 17.86
N LEU A 438 19.28 -31.98 17.50
CA LEU A 438 19.19 -32.60 16.17
C LEU A 438 18.46 -33.94 16.18
N ASP A 439 17.98 -34.36 17.35
CA ASP A 439 17.36 -35.65 17.65
C ASP A 439 16.00 -35.53 18.38
N ALA A 440 15.39 -34.34 18.38
CA ALA A 440 14.03 -34.15 18.84
C ALA A 440 13.05 -35.07 18.07
N PRO A 441 12.07 -35.68 18.77
CA PRO A 441 11.11 -36.58 18.14
C PRO A 441 10.15 -35.81 17.22
N LEU A 442 10.10 -36.22 15.95
CA LEU A 442 9.24 -35.62 14.91
C LEU A 442 7.96 -36.44 14.74
N GLU A 443 7.13 -36.47 15.78
CA GLU A 443 5.91 -37.30 15.83
C GLU A 443 4.94 -36.96 14.69
N GLY A 444 4.27 -37.99 14.16
CA GLY A 444 3.19 -37.82 13.18
C GLY A 444 3.61 -37.40 11.76
N CYS A 445 4.90 -37.22 11.48
CA CYS A 445 5.39 -36.79 10.17
C CYS A 445 5.93 -37.94 9.31
N GLN A 446 5.63 -37.91 8.01
CA GLN A 446 6.20 -38.86 7.07
C GLN A 446 7.66 -38.50 6.73
N PRO A 447 8.53 -39.50 6.47
CA PRO A 447 9.89 -39.24 6.01
C PRO A 447 9.92 -38.35 4.77
N GLY A 448 10.74 -37.29 4.81
CA GLY A 448 10.90 -36.30 3.75
C GLY A 448 9.87 -35.17 3.82
N MET A 449 8.89 -35.26 4.73
CA MET A 449 7.84 -34.27 4.93
C MET A 449 7.16 -33.81 3.62
N PRO A 450 6.75 -34.77 2.76
CA PRO A 450 6.06 -34.42 1.53
C PRO A 450 4.71 -33.82 1.89
N ARG A 451 4.33 -32.82 1.11
CA ARG A 451 3.00 -32.22 1.21
C ARG A 451 1.93 -33.30 1.01
N GLN A 452 1.05 -33.42 1.98
CA GLN A 452 -0.04 -34.39 1.97
C GLN A 452 -1.26 -33.84 1.23
N LEU A 453 -2.23 -34.70 0.95
CA LEU A 453 -3.54 -34.27 0.50
C LEU A 453 -4.19 -33.40 1.58
N ALA A 454 -4.67 -32.22 1.18
CA ALA A 454 -5.36 -31.30 2.05
C ALA A 454 -6.74 -31.83 2.48
N ASP A 455 -7.16 -31.49 3.70
CA ASP A 455 -8.45 -31.87 4.26
C ASP A 455 -9.50 -30.80 3.93
N ALA A 456 -10.35 -31.11 2.96
CA ALA A 456 -11.38 -30.19 2.47
C ALA A 456 -12.44 -29.84 3.53
N GLU A 457 -12.78 -30.78 4.40
CA GLU A 457 -13.81 -30.60 5.43
C GLU A 457 -13.27 -29.71 6.54
N LEU A 458 -12.06 -30.02 7.02
CA LEU A 458 -11.39 -29.22 8.04
C LEU A 458 -11.11 -27.80 7.53
N LEU A 459 -10.60 -27.64 6.30
CA LEU A 459 -10.33 -26.34 5.71
C LEU A 459 -11.62 -25.52 5.53
N GLY A 460 -12.70 -26.17 5.09
CA GLY A 460 -14.02 -25.55 4.94
C GLY A 460 -14.58 -25.06 6.28
N GLY A 461 -14.51 -25.89 7.32
CA GLY A 461 -14.92 -25.56 8.68
C GLY A 461 -14.11 -24.41 9.27
N LEU A 462 -12.78 -24.44 9.13
CA LEU A 462 -11.90 -23.36 9.57
C LEU A 462 -12.21 -22.04 8.86
N CYS A 463 -12.44 -22.05 7.55
CA CYS A 463 -12.82 -20.84 6.81
C CYS A 463 -14.12 -20.21 7.31
N GLN A 464 -15.07 -21.03 7.75
CA GLN A 464 -16.33 -20.55 8.31
C GLN A 464 -16.13 -19.99 9.72
N THR A 465 -15.46 -20.74 10.60
CA THR A 465 -15.19 -20.32 11.98
C THR A 465 -14.37 -19.03 12.02
N LEU A 466 -13.31 -18.95 11.22
CA LEU A 466 -12.38 -17.81 11.18
C LEU A 466 -12.86 -16.65 10.27
N ARG A 467 -14.03 -16.80 9.65
CA ARG A 467 -14.64 -15.82 8.74
C ARG A 467 -13.68 -15.34 7.62
N PHE A 468 -12.96 -16.26 6.99
CA PHE A 468 -12.13 -15.91 5.83
C PHE A 468 -13.00 -15.38 4.68
N GLY A 469 -12.66 -14.20 4.15
CA GLY A 469 -13.34 -13.59 3.02
C GLY A 469 -13.23 -14.43 1.73
N PRO A 470 -14.10 -14.18 0.72
CA PRO A 470 -14.21 -15.01 -0.49
C PRO A 470 -12.89 -15.20 -1.25
N MET A 471 -12.07 -14.14 -1.36
CA MET A 471 -10.79 -14.21 -2.06
C MET A 471 -9.76 -15.08 -1.32
N THR A 472 -9.56 -14.85 -0.01
CA THR A 472 -8.64 -15.63 0.82
C THR A 472 -9.05 -17.10 0.85
N ARG A 473 -10.36 -17.36 0.99
CA ARG A 473 -10.92 -18.71 0.93
C ARG A 473 -10.58 -19.39 -0.39
N ARG A 474 -10.84 -18.74 -1.54
CA ARG A 474 -10.49 -19.27 -2.86
C ARG A 474 -9.00 -19.58 -2.97
N ARG A 475 -8.13 -18.69 -2.49
CA ARG A 475 -6.67 -18.91 -2.47
C ARG A 475 -6.29 -20.10 -1.60
N LEU A 476 -6.89 -20.27 -0.42
CA LEU A 476 -6.65 -21.43 0.45
C LEU A 476 -7.04 -22.75 -0.24
N PHE A 477 -8.20 -22.80 -0.87
CA PHE A 477 -8.64 -23.97 -1.62
C PHE A 477 -7.76 -24.26 -2.84
N ASN A 478 -7.37 -23.23 -3.59
CA ASN A 478 -6.44 -23.36 -4.72
C ASN A 478 -5.06 -23.84 -4.27
N ALA A 479 -4.51 -23.24 -3.20
CA ALA A 479 -3.23 -23.63 -2.63
C ALA A 479 -3.30 -25.10 -2.18
N ALA A 480 -4.40 -25.51 -1.53
CA ALA A 480 -4.69 -26.88 -1.11
C ALA A 480 -4.85 -27.89 -2.26
N GLY A 481 -5.00 -27.43 -3.51
CA GLY A 481 -5.23 -28.31 -4.66
C GLY A 481 -6.58 -29.02 -4.61
N ILE A 482 -7.54 -28.48 -3.85
CA ILE A 482 -8.88 -29.07 -3.67
C ILE A 482 -9.94 -28.05 -4.06
N SER A 483 -10.99 -28.52 -4.72
CA SER A 483 -12.13 -27.69 -5.11
C SER A 483 -12.89 -27.21 -3.87
N ASP A 484 -13.17 -25.91 -3.74
CA ASP A 484 -13.94 -25.36 -2.61
C ASP A 484 -15.29 -26.12 -2.49
N PRO A 485 -15.67 -26.65 -1.31
CA PRO A 485 -16.98 -27.25 -1.08
C PRO A 485 -18.16 -26.31 -1.40
N ARG A 486 -17.96 -24.98 -1.36
CA ARG A 486 -18.92 -23.99 -1.88
C ARG A 486 -18.81 -23.77 -3.39
N ALA A 487 -17.66 -24.05 -4.01
CA ALA A 487 -17.60 -24.26 -5.47
C ALA A 487 -18.32 -25.55 -5.88
N ARG A 488 -18.47 -26.56 -5.00
CA ARG A 488 -19.38 -27.71 -5.22
C ARG A 488 -20.87 -27.34 -5.22
N MET A 489 -21.24 -26.14 -4.77
CA MET A 489 -22.58 -25.60 -5.05
C MET A 489 -22.78 -25.32 -6.55
N SER A 490 -21.69 -25.28 -7.34
CA SER A 490 -21.71 -25.23 -8.83
C SER A 490 -21.61 -26.60 -9.52
N GLN A 491 -21.54 -27.72 -8.77
CA GLN A 491 -21.57 -29.09 -9.32
C GLN A 491 -22.74 -29.93 -8.80
N ARG A 492 -23.94 -29.35 -8.73
CA ARG A 492 -25.15 -30.17 -8.54
C ARG A 492 -25.60 -30.81 -9.86
N ASN A 493 -25.71 -32.14 -9.81
CA ASN A 493 -26.35 -33.08 -10.73
C ASN A 493 -25.53 -33.75 -11.83
N THR A 494 -24.87 -34.86 -11.46
CA THR A 494 -24.53 -35.96 -12.37
C THR A 494 -25.68 -36.97 -12.56
N GLU A 495 -26.84 -36.79 -11.91
CA GLU A 495 -28.02 -37.61 -12.16
C GLU A 495 -28.62 -37.29 -13.54
N ALA A 496 -28.97 -38.34 -14.29
CA ALA A 496 -29.66 -38.18 -15.57
C ALA A 496 -31.03 -37.49 -15.32
N PRO A 497 -31.39 -36.48 -16.14
CA PRO A 497 -32.69 -35.81 -16.01
C PRO A 497 -33.83 -36.80 -16.22
N ARG A 498 -34.84 -36.76 -15.34
CA ARG A 498 -36.07 -37.52 -15.47
C ARG A 498 -37.19 -36.61 -15.95
N VAL A 499 -37.77 -36.92 -17.11
CA VAL A 499 -38.96 -36.23 -17.62
C VAL A 499 -40.16 -36.64 -16.75
N VAL A 500 -40.84 -35.67 -16.15
CA VAL A 500 -42.07 -35.88 -15.35
C VAL A 500 -43.34 -35.60 -16.14
N TYR A 501 -43.25 -34.77 -17.18
CA TYR A 501 -44.34 -34.48 -18.10
C TYR A 501 -43.76 -34.04 -19.45
N GLU A 502 -44.38 -34.46 -20.55
CA GLU A 502 -44.01 -34.03 -21.90
C GLU A 502 -45.28 -33.68 -22.68
N GLY A 503 -45.38 -32.43 -23.11
CA GLY A 503 -46.44 -31.93 -23.99
C GLY A 503 -45.93 -31.70 -25.40
N LYS A 504 -46.75 -31.05 -26.25
CA LYS A 504 -46.39 -30.77 -27.66
C LYS A 504 -45.15 -29.85 -27.78
N TYR A 505 -45.08 -28.79 -26.98
CA TYR A 505 -44.06 -27.72 -27.09
C TYR A 505 -43.07 -27.64 -25.92
N GLN A 506 -43.40 -28.24 -24.77
CA GLN A 506 -42.58 -28.18 -23.56
C GLN A 506 -42.61 -29.53 -22.82
N ARG A 507 -41.53 -29.82 -22.10
CA ARG A 507 -41.43 -30.92 -21.14
C ARG A 507 -40.97 -30.41 -19.77
N MET A 508 -41.48 -31.00 -18.70
CA MET A 508 -41.06 -30.76 -17.33
C MET A 508 -40.07 -31.84 -16.90
N VAL A 509 -38.95 -31.42 -16.35
CA VAL A 509 -37.79 -32.26 -16.04
C VAL A 509 -37.41 -32.10 -14.58
N VAL A 510 -37.09 -33.22 -13.94
CA VAL A 510 -36.54 -33.26 -12.59
C VAL A 510 -35.11 -33.79 -12.64
N ARG A 511 -34.17 -33.06 -12.01
CA ARG A 511 -32.78 -33.50 -11.85
C ARG A 511 -32.35 -33.23 -10.41
N GLY A 512 -32.00 -34.28 -9.65
CA GLY A 512 -31.80 -34.15 -8.21
C GLY A 512 -33.02 -33.52 -7.53
N SER A 513 -32.80 -32.42 -6.80
CA SER A 513 -33.85 -31.65 -6.12
C SER A 513 -34.49 -30.53 -6.95
N TRP A 514 -34.16 -30.42 -8.24
CA TRP A 514 -34.61 -29.32 -9.10
C TRP A 514 -35.67 -29.79 -10.09
N GLU A 515 -36.73 -29.01 -10.24
CA GLU A 515 -37.77 -29.16 -11.27
C GLU A 515 -37.72 -27.94 -12.20
N TYR A 516 -37.70 -28.17 -13.51
CA TYR A 516 -37.59 -27.10 -14.53
C TYR A 516 -38.18 -27.54 -15.86
N SER A 517 -38.56 -26.59 -16.72
CA SER A 517 -39.08 -26.86 -18.06
C SER A 517 -37.99 -26.80 -19.14
N GLU A 518 -38.19 -27.56 -20.22
CA GLU A 518 -37.38 -27.52 -21.43
C GLU A 518 -38.29 -27.54 -22.67
N ARG A 519 -37.82 -26.99 -23.80
CA ARG A 519 -38.53 -27.11 -25.09
C ARG A 519 -38.37 -28.54 -25.63
N THR A 520 -39.41 -29.04 -26.30
CA THR A 520 -39.39 -30.37 -26.93
C THR A 520 -38.62 -30.39 -28.26
N HIS A 521 -38.42 -29.23 -28.88
CA HIS A 521 -37.76 -29.04 -30.18
C HIS A 521 -36.74 -27.89 -30.12
N ALA A 522 -35.85 -27.81 -31.12
CA ALA A 522 -34.98 -26.66 -31.40
C ALA A 522 -33.98 -26.24 -30.29
N GLY A 523 -33.50 -27.17 -29.45
CA GLY A 523 -32.42 -26.91 -28.49
C GLY A 523 -32.71 -25.85 -27.41
N GLY A 524 -33.93 -25.31 -27.38
CA GLY A 524 -34.36 -24.28 -26.44
C GLY A 524 -33.73 -22.92 -26.65
N LEU A 525 -33.34 -22.54 -27.87
CA LEU A 525 -32.77 -21.23 -28.17
C LEU A 525 -33.75 -20.35 -28.97
N ALA A 526 -34.01 -19.13 -28.51
CA ALA A 526 -34.75 -18.11 -29.26
C ALA A 526 -33.84 -16.92 -29.60
N ALA A 527 -33.99 -16.35 -30.80
CA ALA A 527 -33.33 -15.11 -31.20
C ALA A 527 -34.28 -13.94 -30.96
N ILE A 528 -33.85 -12.95 -30.18
CA ILE A 528 -34.55 -11.69 -29.93
C ILE A 528 -33.85 -10.59 -30.73
N ILE A 529 -34.58 -9.92 -31.61
CA ILE A 529 -34.01 -8.98 -32.56
C ILE A 529 -34.15 -7.55 -32.06
N ILE A 530 -33.01 -6.87 -31.91
CA ILE A 530 -32.92 -5.44 -31.66
C ILE A 530 -32.80 -4.74 -33.02
N ALA A 531 -33.91 -4.18 -33.47
CA ALA A 531 -34.04 -3.57 -34.79
C ALA A 531 -34.28 -2.07 -34.68
N VAL A 532 -33.34 -1.27 -35.22
CA VAL A 532 -33.46 0.19 -35.30
C VAL A 532 -33.54 0.60 -36.77
N THR A 533 -34.62 1.27 -37.15
CA THR A 533 -34.85 1.74 -38.53
C THR A 533 -33.90 2.90 -38.88
N PRO A 534 -33.69 3.20 -40.18
CA PRO A 534 -32.92 4.37 -40.61
C PRO A 534 -33.40 5.71 -40.04
N GLU A 535 -34.69 5.81 -39.69
CA GLU A 535 -35.33 6.98 -39.07
C GLU A 535 -35.17 7.03 -37.53
N ASP A 536 -34.26 6.24 -36.96
CA ASP A 536 -33.99 6.14 -35.52
C ASP A 536 -35.22 5.71 -34.68
N LYS A 537 -36.00 4.76 -35.21
CA LYS A 537 -37.12 4.13 -34.49
C LYS A 537 -36.79 2.69 -34.14
N VAL A 538 -37.24 2.24 -32.98
CA VAL A 538 -37.18 0.85 -32.51
C VAL A 538 -38.47 0.15 -32.92
N LEU A 539 -38.33 -1.07 -33.43
CA LEU A 539 -39.47 -1.94 -33.75
C LEU A 539 -39.88 -2.76 -32.53
N PHE A 540 -41.16 -2.71 -32.18
CA PHE A 540 -41.80 -3.60 -31.22
C PHE A 540 -42.93 -4.37 -31.89
N VAL A 541 -43.28 -5.52 -31.33
CA VAL A 541 -44.43 -6.32 -31.74
C VAL A 541 -45.41 -6.44 -30.58
N GLU A 542 -46.69 -6.36 -30.88
CA GLU A 542 -47.79 -6.58 -29.95
C GLU A 542 -48.53 -7.85 -30.35
N GLN A 543 -48.70 -8.76 -29.39
CA GLN A 543 -49.43 -10.01 -29.61
C GLN A 543 -50.07 -10.53 -28.32
N PHE A 544 -51.17 -11.29 -28.43
CA PHE A 544 -51.81 -11.90 -27.26
C PHE A 544 -51.06 -13.17 -26.82
N ARG A 545 -50.50 -13.16 -25.61
CA ARG A 545 -49.79 -14.33 -25.07
C ARG A 545 -50.71 -15.17 -24.20
N VAL A 546 -51.07 -16.36 -24.71
CA VAL A 546 -51.95 -17.32 -24.02
C VAL A 546 -51.51 -17.62 -22.57
N PRO A 547 -50.20 -17.79 -22.23
CA PRO A 547 -49.81 -18.03 -20.84
C PRO A 547 -50.10 -16.86 -19.88
N LEU A 548 -50.08 -15.63 -20.38
CA LEU A 548 -50.32 -14.41 -19.60
C LEU A 548 -51.79 -13.97 -19.66
N GLN A 549 -52.56 -14.48 -20.62
CA GLN A 549 -53.94 -14.06 -20.90
C GLN A 549 -54.07 -12.55 -21.13
N ALA A 550 -53.03 -11.92 -21.72
CA ALA A 550 -52.95 -10.49 -21.94
C ALA A 550 -52.23 -10.15 -23.25
N PRO A 551 -52.56 -9.01 -23.90
CA PRO A 551 -51.75 -8.46 -24.97
C PRO A 551 -50.38 -8.06 -24.39
N THR A 552 -49.31 -8.49 -25.08
CA THR A 552 -47.94 -8.32 -24.63
C THR A 552 -47.15 -7.55 -25.67
N ILE A 553 -46.40 -6.54 -25.22
CA ILE A 553 -45.42 -5.84 -26.05
C ILE A 553 -44.07 -6.55 -25.92
N GLU A 554 -43.48 -6.90 -27.06
CA GLU A 554 -42.25 -7.68 -27.17
C GLU A 554 -41.32 -7.10 -28.26
N MET A 555 -40.05 -7.51 -28.27
CA MET A 555 -39.21 -7.35 -29.45
C MET A 555 -39.57 -8.45 -30.46
N PRO A 556 -39.32 -8.24 -31.76
CA PRO A 556 -39.42 -9.32 -32.73
C PRO A 556 -38.52 -10.49 -32.31
N ALA A 557 -39.02 -11.72 -32.37
CA ALA A 557 -38.30 -12.89 -31.89
C ALA A 557 -38.82 -14.21 -32.45
N GLY A 558 -37.92 -15.18 -32.63
CA GLY A 558 -38.33 -16.54 -32.99
C GLY A 558 -37.36 -17.63 -32.58
N LEU A 559 -37.75 -18.88 -32.79
CA LEU A 559 -37.00 -20.06 -32.38
C LEU A 559 -35.89 -20.38 -33.39
N VAL A 560 -34.66 -20.55 -32.90
CA VAL A 560 -33.52 -20.90 -33.74
C VAL A 560 -33.58 -22.38 -34.10
N GLY A 561 -33.65 -22.67 -35.39
CA GLY A 561 -33.67 -24.04 -35.91
C GLY A 561 -35.03 -24.73 -35.88
N ASP A 562 -36.12 -23.96 -35.88
CA ASP A 562 -37.49 -24.50 -35.98
C ASP A 562 -37.82 -25.02 -37.40
N ILE A 563 -37.23 -24.40 -38.43
CA ILE A 563 -37.39 -24.80 -39.85
C ILE A 563 -36.26 -25.75 -40.30
N ASP A 564 -35.00 -25.41 -39.98
CA ASP A 564 -33.82 -26.23 -40.27
C ASP A 564 -32.91 -26.29 -39.04
N ALA A 565 -32.65 -27.51 -38.56
CA ALA A 565 -31.79 -27.73 -37.39
C ALA A 565 -30.34 -27.23 -37.55
N GLY A 566 -29.90 -26.90 -38.78
CA GLY A 566 -28.60 -26.29 -39.08
C GLY A 566 -28.60 -24.77 -39.27
N GLU A 567 -29.76 -24.10 -39.12
CA GLU A 567 -29.88 -22.65 -39.29
C GLU A 567 -29.05 -21.88 -38.26
N SER A 568 -28.35 -20.83 -38.69
CA SER A 568 -27.60 -19.97 -37.77
C SER A 568 -28.54 -18.97 -37.08
N ILE A 569 -28.15 -18.50 -35.89
CA ILE A 569 -28.94 -17.55 -35.10
C ILE A 569 -29.23 -16.28 -35.92
N GLU A 570 -28.25 -15.82 -36.69
CA GLU A 570 -28.34 -14.65 -37.55
C GLU A 570 -29.35 -14.83 -38.67
N VAL A 571 -29.38 -16.02 -39.30
CA VAL A 571 -30.33 -16.33 -40.37
C VAL A 571 -31.74 -16.43 -39.82
N SER A 572 -31.94 -17.14 -38.70
CA SER A 572 -33.24 -17.19 -38.02
C SER A 572 -33.70 -15.78 -37.64
N ALA A 573 -32.82 -14.95 -37.07
CA ALA A 573 -33.17 -13.59 -36.65
C ALA A 573 -33.63 -12.70 -37.81
N VAL A 574 -32.96 -12.75 -38.98
CA VAL A 574 -33.38 -11.98 -40.15
C VAL A 574 -34.72 -12.47 -40.67
N ARG A 575 -34.94 -13.79 -40.73
CA ARG A 575 -36.22 -14.36 -41.17
C ARG A 575 -37.38 -13.95 -40.28
N GLU A 576 -37.24 -14.09 -38.97
CA GLU A 576 -38.28 -13.73 -37.99
C GLU A 576 -38.57 -12.22 -38.01
N LEU A 577 -37.54 -11.39 -38.18
CA LEU A 577 -37.73 -9.95 -38.37
C LEU A 577 -38.57 -9.65 -39.63
N GLU A 578 -38.33 -10.37 -40.73
CA GLU A 578 -39.09 -10.22 -41.98
C GLU A 578 -40.55 -10.63 -41.82
N GLU A 579 -40.79 -11.78 -41.19
CA GLU A 579 -42.11 -12.37 -40.99
C GLU A 579 -42.97 -11.54 -40.02
N GLU A 580 -42.42 -11.19 -38.86
CA GLU A 580 -43.19 -10.47 -37.83
C GLU A 580 -43.36 -8.98 -38.15
N THR A 581 -42.33 -8.32 -38.70
CA THR A 581 -42.34 -6.84 -38.83
C THR A 581 -42.41 -6.30 -40.25
N GLY A 582 -42.15 -7.14 -41.26
CA GLY A 582 -42.02 -6.68 -42.65
C GLY A 582 -40.74 -5.90 -42.93
N TRP A 583 -39.75 -5.92 -42.02
CA TRP A 583 -38.41 -5.35 -42.20
C TRP A 583 -37.38 -6.46 -42.39
N THR A 584 -36.42 -6.26 -43.28
CA THR A 584 -35.23 -7.12 -43.42
C THR A 584 -33.98 -6.36 -43.01
N ALA A 585 -32.88 -7.07 -42.75
CA ALA A 585 -31.60 -6.51 -42.37
C ALA A 585 -30.47 -7.03 -43.26
N GLU A 586 -29.50 -6.18 -43.57
CA GLU A 586 -28.28 -6.58 -44.30
C GLU A 586 -27.31 -7.36 -43.41
N HIS A 587 -27.29 -7.04 -42.12
CA HIS A 587 -26.43 -7.69 -41.15
C HIS A 587 -27.17 -7.97 -39.84
N ALA A 588 -26.93 -9.15 -39.28
CA ALA A 588 -27.39 -9.55 -37.97
C ALA A 588 -26.18 -10.03 -37.15
N GLU A 589 -26.06 -9.53 -35.92
CA GLU A 589 -24.93 -9.81 -35.02
C GLU A 589 -25.44 -10.28 -33.66
N VAL A 590 -24.99 -11.45 -33.22
CA VAL A 590 -25.30 -11.96 -31.88
C VAL A 590 -24.49 -11.20 -30.83
N LEU A 591 -25.17 -10.41 -30.00
CA LEU A 591 -24.54 -9.62 -28.94
C LEU A 591 -24.24 -10.45 -27.69
N MET A 592 -25.22 -11.26 -27.27
CA MET A 592 -25.09 -12.10 -26.08
C MET A 592 -26.08 -13.26 -26.12
N ILE A 593 -25.73 -14.34 -25.42
CA ILE A 593 -26.60 -15.50 -25.22
C ILE A 593 -26.72 -15.77 -23.72
N GLY A 594 -27.94 -15.91 -23.21
CA GLY A 594 -28.17 -16.12 -21.78
C GLY A 594 -29.46 -16.89 -21.48
N PRO A 595 -29.60 -17.43 -20.25
CA PRO A 595 -30.82 -18.13 -19.83
C PRO A 595 -31.99 -17.16 -19.63
N THR A 596 -33.22 -17.61 -19.90
CA THR A 596 -34.44 -16.80 -19.64
C THR A 596 -34.86 -16.85 -18.17
N SER A 597 -34.71 -18.00 -17.51
CA SER A 597 -34.95 -18.17 -16.08
C SER A 597 -34.06 -19.27 -15.51
N SER A 598 -32.91 -18.88 -14.95
CA SER A 598 -31.82 -19.78 -14.51
C SER A 598 -32.21 -20.84 -13.47
N GLY A 599 -33.40 -20.74 -12.88
CA GLY A 599 -33.92 -21.72 -11.92
C GLY A 599 -35.19 -22.46 -12.35
N ALA A 600 -35.84 -22.07 -13.46
CA ALA A 600 -37.14 -22.62 -13.87
C ALA A 600 -37.19 -23.16 -15.30
N SER A 601 -36.28 -22.73 -16.20
CA SER A 601 -36.25 -23.17 -17.59
C SER A 601 -34.81 -23.36 -18.10
N SER A 602 -34.61 -24.33 -19.00
CA SER A 602 -33.35 -24.49 -19.75
C SER A 602 -33.26 -23.61 -21.00
N GLU A 603 -34.35 -22.89 -21.33
CA GLU A 603 -34.42 -22.01 -22.50
C GLU A 603 -33.38 -20.89 -22.40
N LYS A 604 -32.71 -20.65 -23.53
CA LYS A 604 -31.76 -19.57 -23.74
C LYS A 604 -32.32 -18.62 -24.78
N ILE A 605 -31.89 -17.38 -24.69
CA ILE A 605 -32.16 -16.34 -25.67
C ILE A 605 -30.83 -15.78 -26.19
N ALA A 606 -30.80 -15.47 -27.47
CA ALA A 606 -29.75 -14.70 -28.11
C ALA A 606 -30.28 -13.30 -28.40
N PHE A 607 -29.62 -12.26 -27.91
CA PHE A 607 -29.91 -10.89 -28.36
C PHE A 607 -29.13 -10.64 -29.65
N VAL A 608 -29.84 -10.27 -30.71
CA VAL A 608 -29.28 -10.07 -32.04
C VAL A 608 -29.50 -8.62 -32.45
N ARG A 609 -28.43 -7.91 -32.79
CA ARG A 609 -28.50 -6.56 -33.36
C ARG A 609 -28.66 -6.68 -34.87
N ALA A 610 -29.76 -6.17 -35.40
CA ALA A 610 -29.99 -6.05 -36.83
C ALA A 610 -29.58 -4.64 -37.33
N THR A 611 -28.82 -4.57 -38.42
CA THR A 611 -28.38 -3.31 -39.05
C THR A 611 -28.57 -3.35 -40.57
N GLY A 612 -28.62 -2.18 -41.19
CA GLY A 612 -28.97 -2.06 -42.62
C GLY A 612 -30.44 -2.38 -42.89
N LEU A 613 -31.34 -1.88 -42.03
CA LEU A 613 -32.78 -2.19 -42.11
C LEU A 613 -33.43 -1.59 -43.36
N ARG A 614 -34.28 -2.38 -44.04
CA ARG A 614 -35.15 -1.92 -45.14
C ARG A 614 -36.53 -2.57 -45.06
N ARG A 615 -37.59 -1.79 -45.32
CA ARG A 615 -38.97 -2.29 -45.34
C ARG A 615 -39.24 -3.09 -46.61
N ILE A 616 -39.78 -4.30 -46.46
CA ILE A 616 -40.12 -5.21 -47.57
C ILE A 616 -41.58 -5.64 -47.60
N GLY A 617 -42.34 -5.39 -46.52
CA GLY A 617 -43.76 -5.72 -46.42
C GLY A 617 -44.46 -5.01 -45.25
N GLU A 618 -45.71 -5.39 -44.98
CA GLU A 618 -46.48 -4.86 -43.85
C GLU A 618 -46.21 -5.60 -42.52
N GLY A 619 -45.62 -6.80 -42.56
CA GLY A 619 -45.45 -7.67 -41.39
C GLY A 619 -46.76 -8.32 -40.93
N GLY A 620 -46.77 -8.87 -39.72
CA GLY A 620 -47.98 -9.39 -39.06
C GLY A 620 -47.94 -10.85 -38.62
N GLY A 621 -46.86 -11.59 -38.89
CA GLY A 621 -46.75 -13.02 -38.58
C GLY A 621 -47.44 -13.93 -39.61
N ASP A 622 -47.60 -15.21 -39.29
CA ASP A 622 -48.27 -16.20 -40.14
C ASP A 622 -49.79 -16.32 -39.84
N GLU A 623 -50.52 -17.22 -40.53
CA GLU A 623 -51.98 -17.40 -40.33
C GLU A 623 -52.39 -17.79 -38.89
N SER A 624 -51.43 -18.17 -38.04
CA SER A 624 -51.64 -18.54 -36.64
C SER A 624 -51.28 -17.45 -35.64
N GLU A 625 -50.72 -16.33 -36.11
CA GLU A 625 -50.27 -15.20 -35.30
C GLU A 625 -51.07 -13.93 -35.62
N ASP A 626 -51.35 -13.13 -34.59
CA ASP A 626 -52.03 -11.83 -34.72
C ASP A 626 -51.09 -10.77 -34.14
N ILE A 627 -50.14 -10.32 -34.96
CA ILE A 627 -49.07 -9.40 -34.57
C ILE A 627 -49.35 -7.98 -35.09
N THR A 628 -49.32 -7.00 -34.18
CA THR A 628 -49.30 -5.58 -34.53
C THR A 628 -47.90 -5.00 -34.37
N VAL A 629 -47.36 -4.38 -35.42
CA VAL A 629 -46.01 -3.79 -35.42
C VAL A 629 -46.07 -2.33 -34.97
N HIS A 630 -45.20 -1.97 -34.03
CA HIS A 630 -45.05 -0.61 -33.51
C HIS A 630 -43.67 -0.03 -33.83
N GLU A 631 -43.64 1.09 -34.54
CA GLU A 631 -42.41 1.83 -34.84
C GLU A 631 -42.28 3.06 -33.92
N ILE A 632 -41.44 2.95 -32.89
CA ILE A 632 -41.37 3.99 -31.85
C ILE A 632 -40.03 4.70 -31.90
N PRO A 633 -39.98 6.04 -31.97
CA PRO A 633 -38.71 6.78 -31.88
C PRO A 633 -37.87 6.29 -30.70
N ARG A 634 -36.59 6.00 -30.93
CA ARG A 634 -35.72 5.37 -29.91
C ARG A 634 -35.66 6.15 -28.60
N THR A 635 -35.73 7.48 -28.69
CA THR A 635 -35.77 8.40 -27.54
C THR A 635 -37.08 8.34 -26.73
N GLN A 636 -38.16 7.82 -27.31
CA GLN A 636 -39.48 7.70 -26.68
C GLN A 636 -39.83 6.26 -26.28
N ALA A 637 -39.06 5.27 -26.73
CA ALA A 637 -39.33 3.85 -26.54
C ALA A 637 -39.59 3.47 -25.07
N ALA A 638 -38.75 3.93 -24.14
CA ALA A 638 -38.93 3.65 -22.71
C ALA A 638 -40.22 4.25 -22.14
N ALA A 639 -40.51 5.52 -22.45
CA ALA A 639 -41.73 6.19 -21.98
C ALA A 639 -42.99 5.55 -22.58
N TRP A 640 -42.93 5.16 -23.85
CA TRP A 640 -44.01 4.46 -24.53
C TRP A 640 -44.29 3.08 -23.94
N LEU A 641 -43.24 2.29 -23.61
CA LEU A 641 -43.39 1.01 -22.92
C LEU A 641 -44.05 1.16 -21.55
N VAL A 642 -43.62 2.15 -20.75
CA VAL A 642 -44.25 2.47 -19.46
C VAL A 642 -45.72 2.84 -19.63
N GLN A 643 -46.05 3.63 -20.65
CA GLN A 643 -47.44 3.98 -20.96
C GLN A 643 -48.26 2.73 -21.32
N LYS A 644 -47.72 1.84 -22.17
CA LYS A 644 -48.40 0.58 -22.54
C LYS A 644 -48.66 -0.32 -21.33
N MET A 645 -47.69 -0.43 -20.43
CA MET A 645 -47.90 -1.16 -19.17
C MET A 645 -49.02 -0.52 -18.32
N ALA A 646 -49.11 0.81 -18.28
CA ALA A 646 -50.19 1.51 -17.60
C ALA A 646 -51.57 1.34 -18.28
N GLU A 647 -51.60 1.10 -19.59
CA GLU A 647 -52.80 0.75 -20.37
C GLU A 647 -53.26 -0.72 -20.15
N GLY A 648 -52.49 -1.51 -19.39
CA GLY A 648 -52.82 -2.90 -19.05
C GLY A 648 -52.17 -3.95 -19.96
N TYR A 649 -51.20 -3.55 -20.79
CA TYR A 649 -50.38 -4.50 -21.56
C TYR A 649 -49.31 -5.10 -20.66
N GLU A 650 -49.02 -6.38 -20.88
CA GLU A 650 -47.79 -6.98 -20.35
C GLU A 650 -46.60 -6.55 -21.21
N ALA A 651 -45.41 -6.49 -20.64
CA ALA A 651 -44.18 -6.22 -21.38
C ALA A 651 -43.11 -7.22 -20.97
N ASP A 652 -42.37 -7.78 -21.93
CA ASP A 652 -41.27 -8.69 -21.61
C ASP A 652 -40.28 -7.98 -20.67
N ALA A 653 -39.89 -8.63 -19.57
CA ALA A 653 -38.95 -8.10 -18.58
C ALA A 653 -37.59 -7.70 -19.19
N LYS A 654 -37.26 -8.17 -20.40
CA LYS A 654 -36.07 -7.75 -21.14
C LYS A 654 -36.24 -6.34 -21.71
N LEU A 655 -37.46 -5.96 -22.08
CA LEU A 655 -37.80 -4.59 -22.49
C LEU A 655 -37.67 -3.61 -21.32
N THR A 656 -37.91 -4.06 -20.08
CA THR A 656 -37.75 -3.19 -18.91
C THR A 656 -36.29 -2.86 -18.59
N THR A 657 -35.31 -3.51 -19.24
CA THR A 657 -33.91 -3.06 -19.18
C THR A 657 -33.70 -1.74 -19.95
N TRP A 658 -34.53 -1.45 -20.96
CA TRP A 658 -34.58 -0.13 -21.59
C TRP A 658 -35.18 0.93 -20.66
N THR A 659 -36.03 0.50 -19.71
CA THR A 659 -36.52 1.35 -18.62
C THR A 659 -35.61 1.36 -17.38
N ALA A 660 -34.53 0.54 -17.36
CA ALA A 660 -33.59 0.39 -16.23
C ALA A 660 -32.26 1.16 -16.38
N GLY A 661 -32.08 1.91 -17.47
CA GLY A 661 -31.45 3.25 -17.33
C GLY A 661 -32.34 4.11 -16.43
N PRO A 662 -31.88 5.23 -15.83
CA PRO A 662 -32.50 5.84 -14.65
C PRO A 662 -33.95 6.31 -14.89
N VAL A 663 -34.89 5.37 -14.85
CA VAL A 663 -36.35 5.51 -14.97
C VAL A 663 -37.00 4.41 -14.13
N ALA A 664 -36.52 4.27 -12.89
CA ALA A 664 -37.21 3.51 -11.86
C ALA A 664 -37.12 4.28 -10.53
N ASP A 665 -37.51 5.55 -10.57
CA ASP A 665 -38.12 6.22 -9.44
C ASP A 665 -39.18 7.15 -10.02
N ALA A 666 -40.40 6.62 -10.18
CA ALA A 666 -41.58 7.38 -10.53
C ALA A 666 -42.55 7.36 -9.36
N GLY A 667 -42.06 7.73 -8.19
CA GLY A 667 -42.59 8.98 -7.68
C GLY A 667 -41.88 10.11 -8.44
N LEU A 668 -42.64 11.10 -8.91
CA LEU A 668 -42.17 12.37 -9.46
C LEU A 668 -41.86 12.41 -10.97
N HIS A 669 -42.50 13.40 -11.59
CA HIS A 669 -42.05 14.19 -12.74
C HIS A 669 -40.62 13.87 -13.22
N ALA A 670 -40.47 13.49 -14.50
CA ALA A 670 -39.16 13.48 -15.16
C ALA A 670 -38.41 14.77 -14.80
N LEU A 671 -37.28 14.63 -14.10
CA LEU A 671 -36.42 15.76 -13.85
C LEU A 671 -36.02 16.32 -15.22
N PRO A 672 -36.15 17.64 -15.44
CA PRO A 672 -35.70 18.23 -16.69
C PRO A 672 -34.23 17.88 -16.94
N ALA A 673 -33.83 17.80 -18.21
CA ALA A 673 -32.44 17.55 -18.59
C ALA A 673 -31.50 18.49 -17.82
N LEU A 674 -30.38 17.95 -17.32
CA LEU A 674 -29.45 18.71 -16.49
C LEU A 674 -28.82 19.86 -17.29
N LEU A 675 -28.50 19.59 -18.55
CA LEU A 675 -27.97 20.56 -19.51
C LEU A 675 -29.07 20.98 -20.48
N GLY A 676 -29.30 22.29 -20.60
CA GLY A 676 -30.16 22.91 -21.60
C GLY A 676 -29.39 23.34 -22.84
N ALA A 677 -30.11 23.87 -23.84
CA ALA A 677 -29.51 24.35 -25.09
C ALA A 677 -28.55 25.54 -24.91
N ASP A 678 -28.69 26.28 -23.81
CA ASP A 678 -27.83 27.43 -23.49
C ASP A 678 -26.64 27.07 -22.59
N ASP A 679 -26.54 25.82 -22.14
CA ASP A 679 -25.41 25.36 -21.33
C ASP A 679 -24.21 25.02 -22.24
N PRO A 680 -22.96 25.30 -21.81
CA PRO A 680 -21.78 25.02 -22.61
C PRO A 680 -21.59 23.53 -22.96
N ALA A 681 -20.82 23.25 -24.01
CA ALA A 681 -20.41 21.89 -24.33
C ALA A 681 -19.69 21.24 -23.13
N ILE A 682 -19.85 19.92 -22.95
CA ILE A 682 -19.31 19.17 -21.81
C ILE A 682 -17.80 19.28 -21.73
N PHE A 683 -17.14 19.23 -22.88
CA PHE A 683 -15.71 19.36 -23.00
C PHE A 683 -15.37 20.21 -24.20
N SER A 684 -14.15 20.73 -24.22
CA SER A 684 -13.57 21.34 -25.41
C SER A 684 -12.39 20.50 -25.89
N VAL A 685 -12.18 20.52 -27.21
CA VAL A 685 -11.02 19.90 -27.83
C VAL A 685 -10.24 21.01 -28.53
N HIS A 686 -9.01 21.22 -28.08
CA HIS A 686 -8.08 22.14 -28.71
C HIS A 686 -7.12 21.37 -29.61
N ARG A 687 -6.75 21.96 -30.75
CA ARG A 687 -5.87 21.34 -31.76
C ARG A 687 -6.32 19.93 -32.18
N ALA A 688 -7.61 19.78 -32.53
CA ALA A 688 -8.21 18.53 -33.00
C ALA A 688 -7.64 17.97 -34.34
N GLN A 689 -6.54 18.53 -34.84
CA GLN A 689 -5.80 18.05 -36.01
C GLN A 689 -4.30 17.88 -35.69
N GLY A 690 -3.89 18.05 -34.44
CA GLY A 690 -2.50 18.01 -34.03
C GLY A 690 -1.87 16.64 -34.30
N ALA A 691 -0.64 16.65 -34.82
CA ALA A 691 0.10 15.45 -35.19
C ALA A 691 0.96 14.91 -34.05
N SER A 692 1.15 15.67 -32.96
CA SER A 692 2.02 15.31 -31.84
C SER A 692 1.67 13.98 -31.19
N PRO A 693 2.66 13.19 -30.73
CA PRO A 693 2.40 12.03 -29.91
C PRO A 693 1.84 12.42 -28.54
N PHE A 694 2.02 13.67 -28.08
CA PHE A 694 1.43 14.12 -26.83
C PHE A 694 -0.10 14.26 -26.96
N LEU A 695 -0.80 13.81 -25.92
CA LEU A 695 -2.22 14.07 -25.67
C LEU A 695 -2.35 14.66 -24.27
N LEU A 696 -2.89 15.87 -24.18
CA LEU A 696 -3.04 16.60 -22.92
C LEU A 696 -4.48 16.48 -22.43
N LEU A 697 -4.66 16.19 -21.14
CA LEU A 697 -5.96 16.16 -20.46
C LEU A 697 -5.97 17.23 -19.37
N ALA A 698 -7.07 17.96 -19.23
CA ALA A 698 -7.26 18.89 -18.13
C ALA A 698 -8.65 18.68 -17.50
N ASP A 699 -8.71 17.76 -16.54
CA ASP A 699 -9.96 17.29 -15.93
C ASP A 699 -10.65 18.37 -15.09
N HIS A 700 -9.90 19.37 -14.63
CA HIS A 700 -10.38 20.46 -13.76
C HIS A 700 -10.22 21.84 -14.39
N ALA A 701 -10.13 21.93 -15.73
CA ALA A 701 -10.01 23.22 -16.44
C ALA A 701 -11.28 24.08 -16.38
N GLY A 702 -12.43 23.45 -16.13
CA GLY A 702 -13.75 24.05 -16.22
C GLY A 702 -14.29 24.55 -14.88
N GLN A 703 -15.01 25.66 -14.92
CA GLN A 703 -15.64 26.27 -13.74
C GLN A 703 -17.18 26.37 -13.88
N GLN A 704 -17.74 25.97 -15.02
CA GLN A 704 -19.15 26.18 -15.31
C GLN A 704 -20.05 25.29 -14.44
N VAL A 705 -21.26 25.77 -14.15
CA VAL A 705 -22.33 25.00 -13.49
C VAL A 705 -23.58 25.11 -14.38
N PRO A 706 -24.31 24.01 -14.62
CA PRO A 706 -25.53 24.06 -15.41
C PRO A 706 -26.53 25.02 -14.80
N ARG A 707 -27.22 25.81 -15.65
CA ARG A 707 -28.21 26.80 -15.18
C ARG A 707 -29.29 26.19 -14.30
N ALA A 708 -29.65 24.93 -14.54
CA ALA A 708 -30.63 24.18 -13.77
C ALA A 708 -30.26 24.01 -12.29
N LEU A 709 -28.98 24.12 -11.94
CA LEU A 709 -28.47 23.92 -10.58
C LEU A 709 -28.14 25.21 -9.83
N ALA A 710 -28.41 26.38 -10.41
CA ALA A 710 -28.25 27.69 -9.77
C ALA A 710 -26.95 27.82 -8.97
N ASP A 711 -25.81 27.62 -9.66
CA ASP A 711 -24.45 27.72 -9.08
C ASP A 711 -24.20 26.81 -7.86
N LEU A 712 -24.92 25.68 -7.79
CA LEU A 712 -24.91 24.74 -6.65
C LEU A 712 -25.32 25.41 -5.32
N GLY A 713 -26.00 26.55 -5.36
CA GLY A 713 -26.31 27.36 -4.18
C GLY A 713 -25.09 28.02 -3.53
N LEU A 714 -23.97 28.13 -4.26
CA LEU A 714 -22.76 28.81 -3.82
C LEU A 714 -22.70 30.24 -4.39
N PRO A 715 -22.09 31.20 -3.66
CA PRO A 715 -21.74 32.47 -4.27
C PRO A 715 -20.58 32.28 -5.25
N GLN A 716 -20.53 33.09 -6.31
CA GLN A 716 -19.48 33.00 -7.34
C GLN A 716 -18.06 33.05 -6.75
N THR A 717 -17.86 33.80 -5.67
CA THR A 717 -16.57 33.88 -4.95
C THR A 717 -16.05 32.54 -4.45
N GLU A 718 -16.92 31.56 -4.19
CA GLU A 718 -16.53 30.20 -3.81
C GLU A 718 -16.17 29.36 -5.04
N LEU A 719 -16.93 29.51 -6.13
CA LEU A 719 -16.60 28.86 -7.41
C LEU A 719 -15.28 29.38 -7.98
N ASP A 720 -14.92 30.64 -7.74
CA ASP A 720 -13.68 31.28 -8.18
C ASP A 720 -12.43 30.78 -7.46
N ARG A 721 -12.61 30.07 -6.34
CA ARG A 721 -11.51 29.43 -5.60
C ARG A 721 -11.09 28.12 -6.26
N HIS A 722 -9.92 27.64 -5.85
CA HIS A 722 -9.33 26.35 -6.25
C HIS A 722 -10.23 25.13 -5.99
N ILE A 723 -11.28 25.26 -5.17
CA ILE A 723 -12.26 24.18 -4.95
C ILE A 723 -13.16 23.97 -6.17
N GLY A 724 -13.42 25.02 -6.95
CA GLY A 724 -14.30 24.99 -8.12
C GLY A 724 -13.63 24.43 -9.37
N TRP A 725 -12.32 24.66 -9.52
CA TRP A 725 -11.53 24.37 -10.71
C TRP A 725 -10.03 24.60 -10.43
N ASP A 726 -9.18 24.14 -11.34
CA ASP A 726 -7.74 24.31 -11.28
C ASP A 726 -7.34 25.62 -11.98
N ILE A 727 -6.99 26.63 -11.17
CA ILE A 727 -6.78 28.00 -11.63
C ILE A 727 -5.60 28.07 -12.60
N GLY A 728 -5.87 28.52 -13.83
CA GLY A 728 -4.87 28.75 -14.87
C GLY A 728 -4.47 27.51 -15.68
N ILE A 729 -4.93 26.32 -15.30
CA ILE A 729 -4.47 25.08 -15.95
C ILE A 729 -4.96 24.95 -17.38
N GLY A 730 -6.21 25.34 -17.66
CA GLY A 730 -6.76 25.26 -19.01
C GLY A 730 -6.01 26.17 -19.99
N GLY A 731 -5.68 27.39 -19.57
CA GLY A 731 -4.89 28.31 -20.37
C GLY A 731 -3.46 27.82 -20.63
N THR A 732 -2.81 27.27 -19.59
CA THR A 732 -1.50 26.61 -19.72
C THR A 732 -1.55 25.42 -20.68
N THR A 733 -2.59 24.59 -20.58
CA THR A 733 -2.81 23.40 -21.41
C THR A 733 -2.97 23.77 -22.89
N ARG A 734 -3.80 24.78 -23.21
CA ARG A 734 -3.96 25.27 -24.59
C ARG A 734 -2.66 25.85 -25.16
N ALA A 735 -1.98 26.67 -24.37
CA ALA A 735 -0.71 27.28 -24.77
C ALA A 735 0.39 26.23 -25.03
N LEU A 736 0.39 25.14 -24.26
CA LEU A 736 1.31 24.00 -24.44
C LEU A 736 0.94 23.18 -25.67
N ALA A 737 -0.35 22.88 -25.86
CA ALA A 737 -0.88 22.21 -27.04
C ALA A 737 -0.52 22.94 -28.35
N ASP A 738 -0.64 24.27 -28.37
CA ASP A 738 -0.25 25.09 -29.52
C ASP A 738 1.23 24.95 -29.89
N ARG A 739 2.11 24.82 -28.89
CA ARG A 739 3.57 24.72 -29.08
C ARG A 739 4.01 23.33 -29.50
N LEU A 740 3.33 22.30 -29.00
CA LEU A 740 3.64 20.90 -29.29
C LEU A 740 2.89 20.35 -30.50
N ASP A 741 1.96 21.11 -31.07
CA ASP A 741 0.95 20.61 -32.03
C ASP A 741 0.19 19.40 -31.47
N ALA A 742 -0.13 19.45 -30.17
CA ALA A 742 -0.73 18.36 -29.41
C ALA A 742 -2.22 18.58 -29.22
N TRP A 743 -2.97 17.48 -29.18
CA TRP A 743 -4.38 17.52 -28.79
C TRP A 743 -4.48 17.87 -27.31
N ALA A 744 -5.45 18.71 -26.96
CA ALA A 744 -5.86 18.91 -25.58
C ALA A 744 -7.37 18.70 -25.43
N ILE A 745 -7.77 17.91 -24.44
CA ILE A 745 -9.17 17.67 -24.08
C ILE A 745 -9.38 18.25 -22.68
N GLU A 746 -10.29 19.21 -22.56
CA GLU A 746 -10.52 19.96 -21.33
C GLU A 746 -11.98 19.81 -20.89
N GLN A 747 -12.19 19.52 -19.61
CA GLN A 747 -13.53 19.53 -19.01
C GLN A 747 -14.02 20.98 -18.85
N THR A 748 -15.31 21.23 -19.13
CA THR A 748 -15.89 22.59 -19.10
C THR A 748 -16.58 22.92 -17.77
N TYR A 749 -17.07 21.90 -17.07
CA TYR A 749 -17.82 22.05 -15.83
C TYR A 749 -16.94 21.94 -14.59
N SER A 750 -17.37 22.60 -13.50
CA SER A 750 -16.70 22.61 -12.21
C SER A 750 -16.56 21.21 -11.60
N ARG A 751 -15.41 20.93 -10.98
CA ARG A 751 -15.20 19.69 -10.21
C ARG A 751 -16.13 19.55 -8.98
N LEU A 752 -16.72 20.64 -8.50
CA LEU A 752 -17.74 20.59 -7.43
C LEU A 752 -19.07 20.01 -7.92
N LEU A 753 -19.36 20.13 -9.21
CA LEU A 753 -20.55 19.53 -9.81
C LEU A 753 -20.38 18.01 -9.92
N ILE A 754 -19.27 17.59 -10.53
CA ILE A 754 -18.82 16.19 -10.58
C ILE A 754 -17.33 16.18 -10.93
N ASP A 755 -16.52 15.58 -10.08
CA ASP A 755 -15.07 15.52 -10.27
C ASP A 755 -14.73 14.38 -11.25
N CYS A 756 -14.34 14.73 -12.48
CA CYS A 756 -14.01 13.75 -13.52
C CYS A 756 -12.70 13.01 -13.27
N ASN A 757 -11.86 13.44 -12.33
CA ASN A 757 -10.68 12.67 -11.91
C ASN A 757 -10.97 11.79 -10.67
N ARG A 758 -12.23 11.37 -10.47
CA ARG A 758 -12.66 10.44 -9.40
C ARG A 758 -13.36 9.19 -9.96
N PRO A 759 -13.08 7.99 -9.39
CA PRO A 759 -13.88 6.79 -9.66
C PRO A 759 -15.35 6.96 -9.28
N LEU A 760 -16.24 6.28 -10.00
CA LEU A 760 -17.69 6.36 -9.75
C LEU A 760 -18.12 5.89 -8.35
N VAL A 761 -17.28 5.18 -7.61
CA VAL A 761 -17.55 4.77 -6.21
C VAL A 761 -16.97 5.75 -5.18
N SER A 762 -16.21 6.76 -5.62
CA SER A 762 -15.52 7.68 -4.73
C SER A 762 -16.52 8.54 -3.95
N PRO A 763 -16.35 8.70 -2.62
CA PRO A 763 -17.17 9.61 -1.82
C PRO A 763 -16.93 11.07 -2.19
N THR A 764 -15.85 11.38 -2.93
CA THR A 764 -15.51 12.73 -3.39
C THR A 764 -15.87 12.98 -4.86
N LEU A 765 -16.55 12.03 -5.53
CA LEU A 765 -17.04 12.22 -6.91
C LEU A 765 -17.95 13.45 -7.03
N ILE A 766 -18.83 13.65 -6.05
CA ILE A 766 -19.71 14.82 -5.94
C ILE A 766 -19.63 15.28 -4.47
N PRO A 767 -18.70 16.19 -4.13
CA PRO A 767 -18.39 16.47 -2.73
C PRO A 767 -19.46 17.34 -2.07
N GLU A 768 -20.02 16.92 -0.94
CA GLU A 768 -20.91 17.77 -0.12
C GLU A 768 -20.15 18.90 0.60
N VAL A 769 -18.85 18.71 0.84
CA VAL A 769 -17.96 19.69 1.48
C VAL A 769 -16.59 19.68 0.79
N SER A 770 -16.07 20.87 0.46
CA SER A 770 -14.73 21.06 -0.12
C SER A 770 -14.03 22.25 0.55
N ASP A 771 -12.82 22.04 1.10
CA ASP A 771 -12.04 23.05 1.83
C ASP A 771 -12.88 23.89 2.82
N HIS A 772 -13.58 23.17 3.72
CA HIS A 772 -14.53 23.71 4.72
C HIS A 772 -15.78 24.42 4.16
N THR A 773 -15.94 24.44 2.84
CA THR A 773 -17.10 25.03 2.16
C THR A 773 -18.14 23.94 1.92
N VAL A 774 -19.30 24.08 2.56
CA VAL A 774 -20.45 23.21 2.28
C VAL A 774 -20.99 23.56 0.90
N VAL A 775 -21.28 22.57 0.06
CA VAL A 775 -21.85 22.73 -1.28
C VAL A 775 -23.35 22.40 -1.22
N PRO A 776 -24.25 23.38 -1.08
CA PRO A 776 -25.66 23.11 -0.81
C PRO A 776 -26.33 22.27 -1.89
N GLY A 777 -25.99 22.51 -3.16
CA GLY A 777 -26.49 21.77 -4.31
C GLY A 777 -26.06 20.31 -4.38
N ASN A 778 -25.18 19.86 -3.47
CA ASN A 778 -24.75 18.47 -3.38
C ASN A 778 -25.32 17.74 -2.15
N ALA A 779 -25.94 18.46 -1.22
CA ALA A 779 -26.44 17.86 0.02
C ALA A 779 -27.64 16.94 -0.25
N GLY A 780 -27.52 15.67 0.16
CA GLY A 780 -28.64 14.72 0.13
C GLY A 780 -29.14 14.38 -1.29
N LEU A 781 -28.24 14.39 -2.29
CA LEU A 781 -28.59 14.00 -3.66
C LEU A 781 -29.21 12.61 -3.72
N SER A 782 -30.31 12.48 -4.46
CA SER A 782 -30.90 11.18 -4.75
C SER A 782 -30.01 10.37 -5.70
N PRO A 783 -30.12 9.03 -5.70
CA PRO A 783 -29.44 8.19 -6.69
C PRO A 783 -29.70 8.62 -8.14
N VAL A 784 -30.92 9.10 -8.44
CA VAL A 784 -31.30 9.58 -9.77
C VAL A 784 -30.55 10.86 -10.14
N GLN A 785 -30.49 11.85 -9.24
CA GLN A 785 -29.75 13.10 -9.49
C GLN A 785 -28.25 12.86 -9.63
N ARG A 786 -27.71 11.93 -8.82
CA ARG A 786 -26.33 11.49 -8.92
C ARG A 786 -26.04 10.86 -10.29
N GLN A 787 -26.89 9.95 -10.74
CA GLN A 787 -26.75 9.30 -12.05
C GLN A 787 -26.89 10.32 -13.19
N GLN A 788 -27.80 11.30 -13.05
CA GLN A 788 -27.98 12.36 -14.04
C GLN A 788 -26.69 13.16 -14.30
N ARG A 789 -25.88 13.45 -13.27
CA ARG A 789 -24.58 14.12 -13.43
C ARG A 789 -23.54 13.22 -14.09
N ILE A 790 -23.56 11.92 -13.79
CA ILE A 790 -22.67 10.94 -14.41
C ILE A 790 -22.96 10.86 -15.91
N ASP A 791 -24.23 10.65 -16.26
CA ASP A 791 -24.66 10.47 -17.65
C ASP A 791 -24.48 11.73 -18.48
N ALA A 792 -24.70 12.91 -17.89
CA ALA A 792 -24.62 14.19 -18.61
C ALA A 792 -23.19 14.74 -18.75
N ILE A 793 -22.26 14.42 -17.84
CA ILE A 793 -20.96 15.13 -17.76
C ILE A 793 -19.79 14.16 -17.66
N HIS A 794 -19.76 13.28 -16.65
CA HIS A 794 -18.63 12.37 -16.41
C HIS A 794 -18.44 11.38 -17.56
N ALA A 795 -19.48 10.60 -17.89
CA ALA A 795 -19.40 9.57 -18.91
C ALA A 795 -19.10 10.15 -20.32
N PRO A 796 -19.74 11.24 -20.79
CA PRO A 796 -19.41 11.82 -22.09
C PRO A 796 -17.98 12.36 -22.19
N TYR A 797 -17.43 12.92 -21.11
CA TYR A 797 -16.04 13.39 -21.08
C TYR A 797 -15.05 12.24 -21.26
N HIS A 798 -15.18 11.18 -20.47
CA HIS A 798 -14.32 10.00 -20.60
C HIS A 798 -14.53 9.27 -21.92
N ALA A 799 -15.77 9.18 -22.42
CA ALA A 799 -16.05 8.61 -23.74
C ALA A 799 -15.32 9.36 -24.86
N ARG A 800 -15.18 10.69 -24.75
CA ARG A 800 -14.38 11.45 -25.71
C ARG A 800 -12.90 11.12 -25.61
N ILE A 801 -12.33 11.04 -24.40
CA ILE A 801 -10.92 10.67 -24.18
C ILE A 801 -10.66 9.28 -24.76
N ASP A 802 -11.52 8.32 -24.44
CA ASP A 802 -11.46 6.94 -24.91
C ASP A 802 -11.49 6.89 -26.44
N ALA A 803 -12.43 7.59 -27.07
CA ALA A 803 -12.52 7.65 -28.53
C ALA A 803 -11.25 8.21 -29.19
N GLU A 804 -10.55 9.17 -28.56
CA GLU A 804 -9.28 9.69 -29.09
C GLU A 804 -8.13 8.68 -28.93
N LEU A 805 -8.03 8.07 -27.75
CA LEU A 805 -7.00 7.07 -27.47
C LEU A 805 -7.16 5.83 -28.36
N ASP A 806 -8.39 5.38 -28.55
CA ASP A 806 -8.72 4.27 -29.45
C ASP A 806 -8.42 4.64 -30.91
N ALA A 807 -8.83 5.82 -31.38
CA ALA A 807 -8.50 6.28 -32.73
C ALA A 807 -7.00 6.37 -32.98
N ARG A 808 -6.21 6.82 -31.99
CA ARG A 808 -4.74 6.86 -32.09
C ARG A 808 -4.14 5.46 -32.13
N ARG A 809 -4.61 4.55 -31.27
CA ARG A 809 -4.18 3.13 -31.27
C ARG A 809 -4.47 2.48 -32.63
N ASP A 810 -5.68 2.64 -33.14
CA ASP A 810 -6.12 2.01 -34.38
C ASP A 810 -5.36 2.56 -35.61
N ALA A 811 -4.95 3.84 -35.55
CA ALA A 811 -4.06 4.46 -36.52
C ALA A 811 -2.56 4.21 -36.26
N ALA A 812 -2.21 3.38 -35.27
CA ALA A 812 -0.84 3.11 -34.81
C ALA A 812 -0.01 4.39 -34.53
N ARG A 813 -0.66 5.43 -34.03
CA ARG A 813 -0.04 6.70 -33.64
C ARG A 813 0.50 6.58 -32.21
N PRO A 814 1.82 6.77 -32.00
CA PRO A 814 2.38 6.77 -30.65
C PRO A 814 1.70 7.82 -29.77
N THR A 815 1.44 7.47 -28.51
CA THR A 815 0.71 8.34 -27.57
C THR A 815 1.47 8.47 -26.25
N LEU A 816 1.76 9.72 -25.88
CA LEU A 816 2.33 10.12 -24.59
C LEU A 816 1.27 10.95 -23.85
N LEU A 817 0.70 10.40 -22.78
CA LEU A 817 -0.45 11.01 -22.10
C LEU A 817 0.01 11.93 -20.97
N VAL A 818 -0.54 13.14 -20.88
CA VAL A 818 -0.20 14.10 -19.82
C VAL A 818 -1.48 14.66 -19.20
N MET A 819 -1.66 14.46 -17.90
CA MET A 819 -2.75 15.03 -17.13
C MET A 819 -2.25 16.33 -16.51
N MET A 820 -2.92 17.44 -16.83
CA MET A 820 -2.53 18.79 -16.45
C MET A 820 -3.42 19.24 -15.29
N HIS A 821 -2.80 19.52 -14.15
CA HIS A 821 -3.43 19.99 -12.93
C HIS A 821 -2.73 21.21 -12.33
N SER A 822 -3.43 21.91 -11.44
CA SER A 822 -2.81 22.95 -10.63
C SER A 822 -3.28 22.91 -9.18
N PHE A 823 -2.43 23.34 -8.26
CA PHE A 823 -2.75 23.33 -6.84
C PHE A 823 -2.52 24.67 -6.16
N THR A 824 -3.33 24.96 -5.14
CA THR A 824 -3.19 26.16 -4.29
C THR A 824 -1.84 26.19 -3.57
N PRO A 825 -1.16 27.36 -3.50
CA PRO A 825 0.13 27.48 -2.81
C PRO A 825 0.04 27.28 -1.29
N VAL A 826 -1.15 27.44 -0.71
CA VAL A 826 -1.40 27.23 0.72
C VAL A 826 -2.66 26.40 0.88
N MET A 827 -2.59 25.35 1.69
CA MET A 827 -3.75 24.52 2.06
C MET A 827 -3.78 24.35 3.57
N ASN A 828 -4.92 24.58 4.20
CA ASN A 828 -5.08 24.49 5.67
C ASN A 828 -4.02 25.27 6.46
N GLY A 829 -3.55 26.40 5.91
CA GLY A 829 -2.51 27.24 6.52
C GLY A 829 -1.07 26.73 6.38
N VAL A 830 -0.84 25.66 5.61
CA VAL A 830 0.49 25.11 5.31
C VAL A 830 0.93 25.55 3.91
N GLU A 831 2.09 26.21 3.83
CA GLU A 831 2.72 26.56 2.55
C GLU A 831 3.21 25.31 1.82
N ARG A 832 2.91 25.24 0.53
CA ARG A 832 3.36 24.16 -0.36
C ARG A 832 4.53 24.68 -1.20
N PRO A 833 5.77 24.27 -0.90
CA PRO A 833 6.97 24.92 -1.43
C PRO A 833 7.22 24.62 -2.92
N TRP A 834 6.61 23.55 -3.45
CA TRP A 834 6.85 23.09 -4.80
C TRP A 834 6.26 24.05 -5.85
N HIS A 835 7.03 24.37 -6.89
CA HIS A 835 6.57 25.09 -8.06
C HIS A 835 5.82 24.17 -9.03
N ALA A 836 6.22 22.90 -9.09
CA ALA A 836 5.51 21.84 -9.79
C ALA A 836 5.62 20.50 -9.03
N GLY A 837 4.62 19.63 -9.20
CA GLY A 837 4.60 18.25 -8.74
C GLY A 837 4.54 17.30 -9.92
N VAL A 838 5.36 16.25 -9.90
CA VAL A 838 5.30 15.17 -10.89
C VAL A 838 4.72 13.93 -10.22
N LEU A 839 3.52 13.57 -10.65
CA LEU A 839 2.66 12.58 -10.01
C LEU A 839 2.53 11.34 -10.90
N TYR A 840 2.54 10.17 -10.26
CA TYR A 840 2.42 8.86 -10.90
C TYR A 840 2.02 7.79 -9.87
N HIS A 841 1.50 6.66 -10.37
CA HIS A 841 1.17 5.52 -9.53
C HIS A 841 2.28 4.45 -9.56
N GLN A 842 2.20 3.45 -10.43
CA GLN A 842 3.19 2.38 -10.59
C GLN A 842 4.15 2.63 -11.75
N ASP A 843 3.69 3.22 -12.85
CA ASP A 843 4.54 3.51 -14.01
C ASP A 843 5.35 4.80 -13.81
N THR A 844 6.67 4.65 -13.72
CA THR A 844 7.60 5.77 -13.46
C THR A 844 8.28 6.31 -14.71
N ARG A 845 8.06 5.73 -15.90
CA ARG A 845 8.90 5.95 -17.09
C ARG A 845 8.94 7.41 -17.53
N PHE A 846 7.77 8.04 -17.64
CA PHE A 846 7.68 9.48 -17.96
C PHE A 846 7.98 10.32 -16.72
N ALA A 847 7.36 9.97 -15.59
CA ALA A 847 7.45 10.76 -14.37
C ALA A 847 8.89 11.01 -13.90
N HIS A 848 9.74 9.99 -13.83
CA HIS A 848 11.15 10.16 -13.42
C HIS A 848 11.96 10.99 -14.42
N ALA A 849 11.68 10.84 -15.72
CA ALA A 849 12.35 11.63 -16.75
C ALA A 849 11.95 13.11 -16.69
N LEU A 850 10.66 13.39 -16.47
CA LEU A 850 10.14 14.75 -16.32
C LEU A 850 10.60 15.40 -15.00
N LEU A 851 10.56 14.64 -13.90
CA LEU A 851 11.03 15.09 -12.60
C LEU A 851 12.49 15.56 -12.65
N GLN A 852 13.36 14.77 -13.29
CA GLN A 852 14.75 15.15 -13.48
C GLN A 852 14.87 16.40 -14.35
N ALA A 853 14.19 16.44 -15.51
CA ALA A 853 14.30 17.57 -16.43
C ALA A 853 13.78 18.90 -15.84
N LEU A 854 12.71 18.87 -15.02
CA LEU A 854 12.24 20.05 -14.31
C LEU A 854 13.20 20.51 -13.21
N ARG A 855 13.87 19.57 -12.51
CA ARG A 855 14.90 19.90 -11.52
C ARG A 855 16.16 20.49 -12.16
N ASP A 856 16.49 20.04 -13.37
CA ASP A 856 17.65 20.51 -14.13
C ASP A 856 17.51 21.95 -14.64
N GLU A 857 16.30 22.53 -14.66
CA GLU A 857 16.10 23.97 -14.96
C GLU A 857 16.69 24.87 -13.85
N GLY A 858 16.92 24.33 -12.63
CA GLY A 858 17.65 24.98 -11.54
C GLY A 858 16.91 26.08 -10.77
N ASP A 859 15.80 26.59 -11.29
CA ASP A 859 14.95 27.62 -10.67
C ASP A 859 13.61 27.07 -10.11
N LEU A 860 13.37 25.76 -10.24
CA LEU A 860 12.15 25.10 -9.78
C LEU A 860 12.37 24.22 -8.55
N VAL A 861 11.46 24.31 -7.57
CA VAL A 861 11.30 23.30 -6.51
C VAL A 861 10.28 22.28 -7.01
N VAL A 862 10.71 21.04 -7.29
CA VAL A 862 9.85 20.03 -7.93
C VAL A 862 9.56 18.88 -6.97
N GLY A 863 8.27 18.67 -6.70
CA GLY A 863 7.74 17.58 -5.88
C GLY A 863 7.69 16.26 -6.63
N ASP A 864 7.97 15.17 -5.92
CA ASP A 864 7.85 13.79 -6.41
C ASP A 864 6.66 13.15 -5.68
N ASN A 865 5.54 12.95 -6.38
CA ASN A 865 4.24 12.65 -5.75
C ASN A 865 3.91 13.61 -4.59
N GLU A 866 4.16 14.90 -4.82
CA GLU A 866 3.84 16.00 -3.93
C GLU A 866 3.19 17.12 -4.76
N PRO A 867 2.14 17.79 -4.26
CA PRO A 867 1.59 17.71 -2.90
C PRO A 867 0.61 16.55 -2.69
N TYR A 868 0.38 15.71 -3.71
CA TYR A 868 -0.52 14.57 -3.67
C TYR A 868 0.14 13.31 -4.22
N SER A 869 -0.36 12.14 -3.80
CA SER A 869 0.02 10.82 -4.31
C SER A 869 -1.14 10.19 -5.08
N VAL A 870 -0.88 9.65 -6.27
CA VAL A 870 -1.89 9.00 -7.10
C VAL A 870 -2.22 7.60 -6.57
N ASN A 871 -3.50 7.24 -6.50
CA ASN A 871 -3.93 5.85 -6.23
C ASN A 871 -5.24 5.48 -6.94
N SER A 872 -5.43 4.17 -7.21
CA SER A 872 -6.61 3.67 -7.96
C SER A 872 -7.96 3.82 -7.23
N ASN A 873 -7.97 4.14 -5.93
CA ASN A 873 -9.20 4.32 -5.16
C ASN A 873 -9.67 5.79 -5.15
N SER A 874 -8.76 6.76 -5.33
CA SER A 874 -9.07 8.18 -5.36
C SER A 874 -8.99 8.80 -6.74
N ASP A 875 -8.12 8.35 -7.64
CA ASP A 875 -7.83 9.03 -8.91
C ASP A 875 -8.32 8.20 -10.10
N TYR A 876 -8.66 8.86 -11.21
CA TYR A 876 -9.28 8.19 -12.36
C TYR A 876 -8.41 8.22 -13.62
N ALA A 877 -7.92 9.39 -14.03
CA ALA A 877 -7.26 9.55 -15.32
C ALA A 877 -5.98 8.70 -15.42
N VAL A 878 -5.12 8.73 -14.39
CA VAL A 878 -3.86 7.95 -14.38
C VAL A 878 -4.12 6.44 -14.37
N PRO A 879 -4.92 5.89 -13.43
CA PRO A 879 -5.20 4.45 -13.43
C PRO A 879 -5.96 3.95 -14.66
N VAL A 880 -6.94 4.71 -15.18
CA VAL A 880 -7.84 4.24 -16.25
C VAL A 880 -7.28 4.53 -17.63
N HIS A 881 -6.89 5.78 -17.92
CA HIS A 881 -6.46 6.19 -19.25
C HIS A 881 -4.96 5.99 -19.48
N GLY A 882 -4.14 6.05 -18.43
CA GLY A 882 -2.70 5.77 -18.46
C GLY A 882 -2.39 4.28 -18.30
N GLU A 883 -2.34 3.81 -17.05
CA GLU A 883 -1.90 2.45 -16.68
C GLU A 883 -2.81 1.36 -17.24
N GLY A 884 -4.14 1.54 -17.15
CA GLY A 884 -5.13 0.60 -17.66
C GLY A 884 -5.01 0.34 -19.16
N ARG A 885 -4.34 1.25 -19.90
CA ARG A 885 -4.05 1.13 -21.33
C ARG A 885 -2.58 0.87 -21.64
N GLY A 886 -1.72 0.76 -20.62
CA GLY A 886 -0.27 0.55 -20.78
C GLY A 886 0.48 1.72 -21.44
N LEU A 887 -0.12 2.91 -21.49
CA LEU A 887 0.47 4.09 -22.14
C LEU A 887 1.56 4.72 -21.28
N VAL A 888 2.57 5.31 -21.91
CA VAL A 888 3.55 6.16 -21.22
C VAL A 888 2.83 7.46 -20.82
N HIS A 889 2.75 7.73 -19.52
CA HIS A 889 1.92 8.81 -19.00
C HIS A 889 2.53 9.51 -17.77
N VAL A 890 2.05 10.70 -17.46
CA VAL A 890 2.39 11.44 -16.24
C VAL A 890 1.27 12.40 -15.85
N GLU A 891 1.08 12.62 -14.56
CA GLU A 891 0.28 13.73 -14.04
C GLU A 891 1.20 14.86 -13.59
N LEU A 892 0.91 16.08 -14.02
CA LEU A 892 1.71 17.27 -13.75
C LEU A 892 0.85 18.30 -13.01
N GLU A 893 1.30 18.62 -11.81
CA GLU A 893 0.70 19.63 -10.94
C GLU A 893 1.54 20.92 -11.00
N ILE A 894 0.94 22.06 -11.30
CA ILE A 894 1.63 23.37 -11.31
C ILE A 894 1.07 24.24 -10.19
N ARG A 895 1.92 24.91 -9.41
CA ARG A 895 1.42 25.79 -8.35
C ARG A 895 0.69 26.98 -8.96
N GLN A 896 -0.59 27.15 -8.63
CA GLN A 896 -1.50 28.03 -9.37
C GLN A 896 -1.09 29.51 -9.38
N ASP A 897 -0.35 30.00 -8.38
CA ASP A 897 0.14 31.39 -8.34
C ASP A 897 1.09 31.70 -9.50
N LEU A 898 1.71 30.66 -10.08
CA LEU A 898 2.65 30.78 -11.19
C LEU A 898 1.95 30.79 -12.57
N ILE A 899 0.65 30.48 -12.62
CA ILE A 899 -0.15 30.36 -13.84
C ILE A 899 -1.50 31.07 -13.74
N ALA A 900 -1.69 31.92 -12.72
CA ALA A 900 -2.94 32.63 -12.49
C ALA A 900 -3.28 33.65 -13.59
N ASP A 901 -2.27 34.16 -14.31
CA ASP A 901 -2.42 35.08 -15.43
C ASP A 901 -1.86 34.52 -16.74
N ASP A 902 -2.22 35.16 -17.87
CA ASP A 902 -1.78 34.73 -19.19
C ASP A 902 -0.26 34.68 -19.33
N ALA A 903 0.47 35.59 -18.68
CA ALA A 903 1.93 35.64 -18.77
C ALA A 903 2.57 34.39 -18.12
N GLY A 904 2.10 34.01 -16.93
CA GLY A 904 2.52 32.80 -16.24
C GLY A 904 2.20 31.53 -17.03
N GLN A 905 0.99 31.46 -17.60
CA GLN A 905 0.56 30.34 -18.45
C GLN A 905 1.45 30.18 -19.69
N GLN A 906 1.76 31.28 -20.38
CA GLN A 906 2.64 31.25 -21.56
C GLN A 906 4.07 30.85 -21.19
N ALA A 907 4.59 31.35 -20.05
CA ALA A 907 5.93 31.02 -19.57
C ALA A 907 6.08 29.54 -19.21
N TRP A 908 5.09 28.97 -18.49
CA TRP A 908 5.08 27.54 -18.18
C TRP A 908 4.88 26.67 -19.42
N ALA A 909 4.01 27.06 -20.34
CA ALA A 909 3.82 26.35 -21.59
C ALA A 909 5.09 26.33 -22.46
N GLU A 910 5.83 27.44 -22.55
CA GLU A 910 7.11 27.50 -23.27
C GLU A 910 8.16 26.58 -22.64
N ARG A 911 8.25 26.59 -21.31
CA ARG A 911 9.15 25.72 -20.56
C ARG A 911 8.83 24.25 -20.78
N LEU A 912 7.58 23.85 -20.59
CA LEU A 912 7.14 22.47 -20.74
C LEU A 912 7.28 21.99 -22.19
N ALA A 913 7.00 22.85 -23.18
CA ALA A 913 7.19 22.49 -24.59
C ALA A 913 8.65 22.14 -24.90
N ARG A 914 9.61 22.92 -24.38
CA ARG A 914 11.05 22.64 -24.50
C ARG A 914 11.42 21.31 -23.85
N ILE A 915 10.97 21.07 -22.61
CA ILE A 915 11.27 19.85 -21.86
C ILE A 915 10.65 18.61 -22.54
N PHE A 916 9.38 18.67 -22.89
CA PHE A 916 8.66 17.55 -23.51
C PHE A 916 9.26 17.20 -24.86
N SER A 917 9.61 18.20 -25.68
CA SER A 917 10.30 17.96 -26.97
C SER A 917 11.65 17.28 -26.80
N ALA A 918 12.41 17.62 -25.75
CA ALA A 918 13.69 16.99 -25.45
C ALA A 918 13.54 15.55 -24.94
N LEU A 919 12.49 15.27 -24.16
CA LEU A 919 12.21 13.93 -23.62
C LEU A 919 11.55 13.00 -24.65
N GLN A 920 10.82 13.55 -25.63
CA GLN A 920 9.98 12.80 -26.57
C GLN A 920 10.70 11.59 -27.21
N PRO A 921 11.93 11.70 -27.78
CA PRO A 921 12.57 10.55 -28.41
C PRO A 921 12.84 9.39 -27.44
N LYS A 922 13.18 9.70 -26.18
CA LYS A 922 13.42 8.70 -25.13
C LYS A 922 12.11 8.08 -24.68
N LEU A 923 11.06 8.88 -24.53
CA LEU A 923 9.74 8.39 -24.11
C LEU A 923 9.09 7.49 -25.15
N LEU A 924 9.24 7.84 -26.43
CA LEU A 924 8.77 7.01 -27.55
C LEU A 924 9.52 5.68 -27.69
N ALA A 925 10.72 5.54 -27.12
CA ALA A 925 11.43 4.27 -27.11
C ALA A 925 10.89 3.27 -26.07
N PHE A 926 10.03 3.73 -25.14
CA PHE A 926 9.38 2.88 -24.14
C PHE A 926 8.01 2.35 -24.57
N GLY A 927 7.37 3.00 -25.55
CA GLY A 927 6.11 2.58 -26.15
C GLY A 927 6.34 1.75 -27.41
#